data_AF-A0AAU1PE66-F1
#
_entry.id   AF-A0AAU1PE66-F1
#
_cell.length_a   1.000
_cell.length_b   1.000
_cell.length_c   1.000
_cell.angle_alpha   90.00
_cell.angle_beta   90.00
_cell.angle_gamma   90.00
#
_symmetry.space_group_name_H-M   'P 1'
#
loop_
_entity.id
_entity.type
_entity.pdbx_description
1 polymer ?
#
loop_
_entity_poly.entity_id
_entity_poly.type
_entity_poly.pdbx_seq_one_letter_code
_entity_poly.pdbx_strand_id
1 'polypeptide(L)'
;MATRGGERDDVLIRVCDLAGRPRGTGFLAHADGTMITSHEAVDGLARLVLHAPGGQVCLVETGAITALPETGLALVATEGLALPPLPIAPGGPAHPERRTRLRLPHRTEGVVVGTTAATYTATDRFHLLDDVYELALDGADLNRVAPQASGAPLIDAATGAVLAVVVTAVQTGHRAGGFAVPLRARCAPAPLAELLSRNAATVPAYGPHLNLAGALQLTGASVAAARPGAWREPVDRPEVAAALGEFLAMRGESAPLALGLVGEPGTGRSTVLAQLAAERARGPHPAPTVWLRGAELRPGDGGVRDAVERALRSAARVVGAAPGYGGAAADPLGSGPADPTDAVAALARAAGRPLLVLLDAPEEMPPVLAHALADWSAGTARWLRADRARLIVACRPEFWEQAGALLPRELLHGAPAAGPPPGAPVRPLPPCVRLGDLGAGQAERARARYGLPEGALAEADAAHPLALRLLSEVRAAQPGDEPGVPPDGEDGPGAPPTRAALFSAHLDLMCLRIAVRLAAGSEPPLRGAAVRRLAARVAGQAHEAARRCLGPGQGELDRETFEELFPWRTGWASAVLTEGLLVPAGAGYRFAHEEQGDWLQALHLDLETALGALVHRWFAPPAPCPEAPVRLPSRPGARAVAWAGRPPPVPPAPPVAPPASPRSLPVPRHRAGPVLQALLLAPPPVLATHLHALVGALDRAAPAPTRWVPRPALESTQPSGAEGADTVPARRVRPQPPHGLVRVEPPGFAARRREAGWWAAHLVREALLRVPDAGPYREVLRALAGRIVVRAVAAGGFAAERLEGLGEFGPWFWRQVPLPVGERLELLRMLLPADGPPGPGERFLAVAAELLREQPAAALPVVCGWFGDDRPLRARLPGPDAPRLTVASAAQALLHTHRGLAVDDLTEALVTAGHPAADELLAALAEDEPSAVCRAVDRWAHDPRPERHVAAAAYGRRTAPFVRSAADRELLRYAALALLARPEDRALHGAALGLLVRDPATRDRHLPTALRHFASGDRQLPPSAVASALVTHPEPVLAAFQARLRAVRESADGGAETAEIMRELAAVTGHGPARRVTDLVQDYLRHRPGAARHVARYLDLRLEQGPAARALLLPFAAALVREHPPEVRRVLAPVFAAPGTRVSRPLRQELLDTVLEAERDPEVLVDLLTAAADGCRTRHPLLTRDLVHRLGLLLGRTPQGAARFDLRIVELAGSRPDFIRLLRAWLAEGSTWDALIGPSARRSLDTVA
;
A
#
# COMPACT_ATOMS: atom_id res chain seq x y z
N MET A 1 -9.16 -78.37 15.32
CA MET A 1 -8.92 -77.83 16.68
C MET A 1 -8.86 -76.33 16.58
N ALA A 2 -9.84 -75.63 17.17
CA ALA A 2 -10.01 -74.19 17.10
C ALA A 2 -9.18 -73.51 18.21
N THR A 3 -8.16 -72.73 17.84
CA THR A 3 -7.48 -71.80 18.75
C THR A 3 -8.33 -70.54 18.87
N ARG A 4 -9.26 -70.55 19.83
CA ARG A 4 -9.98 -69.37 20.29
C ARG A 4 -9.10 -68.59 21.28
N GLY A 5 -8.88 -67.29 21.00
CA GLY A 5 -8.63 -66.25 22.00
C GLY A 5 -7.18 -65.80 22.20
N GLY A 6 -6.54 -65.18 21.20
CA GLY A 6 -5.14 -64.73 21.30
C GLY A 6 -4.87 -63.21 21.34
N GLU A 7 -5.71 -62.34 20.78
CA GLU A 7 -5.22 -61.01 20.35
C GLU A 7 -4.91 -59.95 21.45
N ARG A 8 -5.10 -60.20 22.76
CA ARG A 8 -4.88 -59.16 23.79
C ARG A 8 -4.18 -59.59 25.10
N ASP A 9 -3.91 -60.87 25.31
CA ASP A 9 -2.90 -61.29 26.32
C ASP A 9 -1.46 -60.94 25.84
N ASP A 10 -1.32 -60.55 24.56
CA ASP A 10 -0.06 -60.20 23.89
C ASP A 10 0.52 -58.81 24.23
N VAL A 11 -0.06 -58.06 25.18
CA VAL A 11 0.42 -56.69 25.54
C VAL A 11 0.85 -56.55 27.01
N LEU A 12 0.82 -57.64 27.78
CA LEU A 12 1.05 -57.60 29.24
C LEU A 12 2.34 -58.25 29.63
N ILE A 13 3.02 -57.63 30.58
CA ILE A 13 4.31 -58.06 31.08
C ILE A 13 4.08 -58.74 32.43
N ARG A 14 4.47 -60.01 32.56
CA ARG A 14 4.45 -60.71 33.85
C ARG A 14 5.69 -60.32 34.66
N VAL A 15 5.47 -59.92 35.91
CA VAL A 15 6.53 -59.58 36.87
C VAL A 15 6.81 -60.80 37.72
N CYS A 16 8.03 -61.32 37.68
CA CYS A 16 8.48 -62.47 38.46
C CYS A 16 9.66 -62.11 39.36
N ASP A 17 9.81 -62.83 40.47
CA ASP A 17 11.05 -62.83 41.24
C ASP A 17 12.16 -63.62 40.50
N LEU A 18 13.39 -63.60 41.03
CA LEU A 18 14.52 -64.36 40.47
C LEU A 18 14.31 -65.88 40.47
N ALA A 19 13.40 -66.41 41.29
CA ALA A 19 13.03 -67.82 41.31
C ALA A 19 11.93 -68.16 40.28
N GLY A 20 11.53 -67.18 39.46
CA GLY A 20 10.49 -67.33 38.44
C GLY A 20 9.07 -67.36 39.01
N ARG A 21 8.87 -67.00 40.29
CA ARG A 21 7.53 -66.96 40.89
C ARG A 21 6.83 -65.67 40.47
N PRO A 22 5.59 -65.73 39.99
CA PRO A 22 4.86 -64.54 39.55
C PRO A 22 4.45 -63.69 40.76
N ARG A 23 4.79 -62.41 40.69
CA ARG A 23 4.51 -61.37 41.70
C ARG A 23 3.41 -60.41 41.30
N GLY A 24 3.21 -60.24 39.99
CA GLY A 24 2.17 -59.38 39.43
C GLY A 24 2.28 -59.27 37.92
N THR A 25 1.62 -58.26 37.38
CA THR A 25 1.66 -57.89 35.96
C THR A 25 1.87 -56.39 35.80
N GLY A 26 2.24 -55.97 34.60
CA GLY A 26 2.39 -54.56 34.24
C GLY A 26 2.19 -54.37 32.74
N PHE A 27 2.19 -53.11 32.33
CA PHE A 27 2.01 -52.72 30.94
C PHE A 27 2.93 -51.55 30.59
N LEU A 28 3.36 -51.47 29.34
CA LEU A 28 4.15 -50.32 28.87
C LEU A 28 3.25 -49.08 28.80
N ALA A 29 3.70 -48.01 29.43
CA ALA A 29 3.05 -46.70 29.40
C ALA A 29 3.69 -45.77 28.36
N HIS A 30 4.92 -46.04 27.92
CA HIS A 30 5.59 -45.21 26.94
C HIS A 30 6.57 -46.03 26.08
N ALA A 31 6.87 -45.53 24.88
CA ALA A 31 7.74 -46.20 23.91
C ALA A 31 9.23 -46.21 24.29
N ASP A 32 9.62 -45.46 25.33
CA ASP A 32 10.96 -45.49 25.92
C ASP A 32 11.20 -46.70 26.83
N GLY A 33 10.20 -47.59 26.95
CA GLY A 33 10.27 -48.79 27.78
C GLY A 33 9.79 -48.58 29.22
N THR A 34 9.22 -47.43 29.58
CA THR A 34 8.65 -47.22 30.92
C THR A 34 7.36 -48.04 31.11
N MET A 35 7.39 -48.97 32.07
CA MET A 35 6.26 -49.84 32.47
C MET A 35 5.60 -49.32 33.76
N ILE A 36 4.27 -49.42 33.86
CA ILE A 36 3.53 -49.22 35.11
C ILE A 36 3.11 -50.58 35.68
N THR A 37 3.28 -50.73 36.99
CA THR A 37 2.77 -51.87 37.79
C THR A 37 2.37 -51.38 39.19
N SER A 38 1.84 -52.28 40.02
CA SER A 38 1.56 -52.01 41.43
C SER A 38 2.85 -52.02 42.25
N HIS A 39 2.88 -51.29 43.37
CA HIS A 39 4.04 -51.32 44.28
C HIS A 39 4.24 -52.73 44.87
N GLU A 40 3.16 -53.42 45.24
CA GLU A 40 3.21 -54.77 45.82
C GLU A 40 3.87 -55.82 44.90
N ALA A 41 3.83 -55.62 43.57
CA ALA A 41 4.48 -56.51 42.62
C ALA A 41 6.02 -56.41 42.65
N VAL A 42 6.56 -55.26 43.08
CA VAL A 42 8.02 -54.99 43.15
C VAL A 42 8.53 -54.92 44.59
N ASP A 43 7.63 -54.77 45.56
CA ASP A 43 7.95 -54.57 46.97
C ASP A 43 8.82 -55.70 47.53
N GLY A 44 9.90 -55.33 48.21
CA GLY A 44 10.89 -56.25 48.79
C GLY A 44 11.85 -56.95 47.82
N LEU A 45 11.84 -56.63 46.51
CA LEU A 45 12.70 -57.27 45.51
C LEU A 45 13.92 -56.42 45.14
N ALA A 46 15.12 -57.01 45.23
CA ALA A 46 16.35 -56.37 44.73
C ALA A 46 16.47 -56.42 43.19
N ARG A 47 15.92 -57.47 42.56
CA ARG A 47 15.89 -57.66 41.10
C ARG A 47 14.60 -58.37 40.72
N LEU A 48 14.07 -58.05 39.54
CA LEU A 48 12.86 -58.66 39.00
C LEU A 48 13.07 -59.11 37.56
N VAL A 49 12.38 -60.19 37.18
CA VAL A 49 12.42 -60.76 35.83
C VAL A 49 11.07 -60.48 35.17
N LEU A 50 11.09 -59.73 34.08
CA LEU A 50 9.92 -59.40 33.28
C LEU A 50 9.79 -60.39 32.13
N HIS A 51 8.62 -61.01 32.02
CA HIS A 51 8.27 -61.88 30.90
C HIS A 51 7.20 -61.23 30.04
N ALA A 52 7.60 -60.81 28.84
CA ALA A 52 6.71 -60.27 27.83
C ALA A 52 6.27 -61.34 26.81
N PRO A 53 5.14 -61.14 26.12
CA PRO A 53 4.67 -62.02 25.05
C PRO A 53 5.70 -62.18 23.93
N GLY A 54 5.66 -63.31 23.21
CA GLY A 54 6.69 -63.66 22.23
C GLY A 54 8.01 -64.18 22.81
N GLY A 55 8.05 -64.50 24.12
CA GLY A 55 9.21 -65.09 24.78
C GLY A 55 10.31 -64.10 25.17
N GLN A 56 10.01 -62.79 25.11
CA GLN A 56 10.93 -61.73 25.52
C GLN A 56 11.10 -61.72 27.04
N VAL A 57 12.34 -61.66 27.52
CA VAL A 57 12.68 -61.62 28.95
C VAL A 57 13.59 -60.43 29.22
N CYS A 58 13.26 -59.62 30.22
CA CYS A 58 14.05 -58.45 30.64
C CYS A 58 14.35 -58.54 32.14
N LEU A 59 15.63 -58.53 32.52
CA LEU A 59 16.06 -58.47 33.91
C LEU A 59 16.19 -57.01 34.33
N VAL A 60 15.52 -56.62 35.42
CA VAL A 60 15.54 -55.24 35.92
C VAL A 60 16.17 -55.18 37.31
N GLU A 61 17.12 -54.26 37.47
CA GLU A 61 17.78 -53.99 38.75
C GLU A 61 17.07 -52.89 39.55
N THR A 62 17.34 -52.79 40.85
CA THR A 62 16.71 -51.80 41.76
C THR A 62 16.79 -50.36 41.23
N GLY A 63 17.90 -49.98 40.59
CA GLY A 63 18.09 -48.62 40.06
C GLY A 63 17.14 -48.23 38.92
N ALA A 64 16.50 -49.21 38.27
CA ALA A 64 15.52 -49.00 37.20
C ALA A 64 14.07 -49.06 37.72
N ILE A 65 13.86 -49.20 39.03
CA ILE A 65 12.55 -49.25 39.68
C ILE A 65 12.35 -47.96 40.47
N THR A 66 11.32 -47.19 40.11
CA THR A 66 10.85 -46.04 40.88
C THR A 66 9.62 -46.47 41.68
N ALA A 67 9.83 -46.82 42.94
CA ALA A 67 8.76 -47.20 43.87
C ALA A 67 7.95 -45.98 44.32
N LEU A 68 6.62 -46.05 44.23
CA LEU A 68 5.69 -45.00 44.64
C LEU A 68 4.64 -45.56 45.63
N PRO A 69 5.06 -46.01 46.83
CA PRO A 69 4.18 -46.71 47.79
C PRO A 69 3.03 -45.83 48.29
N GLU A 70 3.23 -44.52 48.39
CA GLU A 70 2.20 -43.51 48.71
C GLU A 70 1.00 -43.55 47.75
N THR A 71 1.21 -44.08 46.53
CA THR A 71 0.18 -44.27 45.52
C THR A 71 -0.11 -45.75 45.24
N GLY A 72 0.58 -46.68 45.89
CA GLY A 72 0.45 -48.12 45.61
C GLY A 72 0.95 -48.54 44.22
N LEU A 73 1.80 -47.73 43.56
CA LEU A 73 2.29 -47.95 42.19
C LEU A 73 3.82 -48.06 42.14
N ALA A 74 4.34 -48.59 41.03
CA ALA A 74 5.75 -48.55 40.69
C ALA A 74 5.95 -48.31 39.19
N LEU A 75 6.98 -47.53 38.85
CA LEU A 75 7.44 -47.34 37.47
C LEU A 75 8.71 -48.15 37.27
N VAL A 76 8.78 -48.89 36.17
CA VAL A 76 9.90 -49.78 35.87
C VAL A 76 10.45 -49.43 34.50
N ALA A 77 11.70 -49.01 34.41
CA ALA A 77 12.38 -48.79 33.14
C ALA A 77 12.81 -50.14 32.56
N THR A 78 12.42 -50.43 31.32
CA THR A 78 12.69 -51.70 30.64
C THR A 78 13.47 -51.47 29.36
N GLU A 79 14.39 -52.39 29.04
CA GLU A 79 15.15 -52.37 27.78
C GLU A 79 14.79 -53.61 26.94
N GLY A 80 14.61 -53.41 25.63
CA GLY A 80 14.44 -54.50 24.67
C GLY A 80 13.04 -55.14 24.57
N LEU A 81 12.03 -54.63 25.30
CA LEU A 81 10.64 -55.08 25.16
C LEU A 81 9.96 -54.39 23.97
N ALA A 82 9.48 -55.16 23.00
CA ALA A 82 8.88 -54.66 21.75
C ALA A 82 7.35 -54.68 21.80
N LEU A 83 6.76 -54.07 22.82
CA LEU A 83 5.31 -53.99 23.00
C LEU A 83 4.78 -52.58 22.73
N PRO A 84 3.59 -52.43 22.13
CA PRO A 84 2.97 -51.11 22.00
C PRO A 84 2.52 -50.60 23.39
N PRO A 85 2.78 -49.32 23.74
CA PRO A 85 2.32 -48.76 25.00
C PRO A 85 0.78 -48.60 25.00
N LEU A 86 0.17 -48.74 26.18
CA LEU A 86 -1.27 -48.57 26.35
C LEU A 86 -1.66 -47.10 26.61
N PRO A 87 -2.77 -46.61 26.03
CA PRO A 87 -3.25 -45.27 26.30
C PRO A 87 -3.77 -45.17 27.73
N ILE A 88 -3.38 -44.13 28.48
CA ILE A 88 -3.85 -43.88 29.83
C ILE A 88 -4.90 -42.75 29.78
N ALA A 89 -6.02 -42.97 30.47
CA ALA A 89 -7.08 -41.98 30.54
C ALA A 89 -6.59 -40.73 31.30
N PRO A 90 -6.82 -39.51 30.78
CA PRO A 90 -6.42 -38.28 31.46
C PRO A 90 -7.22 -38.00 32.75
N GLY A 91 -8.33 -38.73 32.95
CA GLY A 91 -9.18 -38.68 34.14
C GLY A 91 -9.99 -39.95 34.30
N GLY A 92 -10.47 -40.19 35.52
CA GLY A 92 -11.32 -41.34 35.86
C GLY A 92 -12.74 -41.25 35.28
N PRO A 93 -13.59 -42.27 35.48
CA PRO A 93 -14.99 -42.22 35.07
C PRO A 93 -15.69 -40.97 35.62
N ALA A 94 -16.47 -40.29 34.78
CA ALA A 94 -17.01 -38.95 35.02
C ALA A 94 -17.97 -38.83 36.22
N HIS A 95 -18.36 -39.95 36.84
CA HIS A 95 -19.05 -40.01 38.13
C HIS A 95 -19.04 -41.48 38.63
N PRO A 96 -18.90 -41.76 39.93
CA PRO A 96 -19.01 -43.12 40.49
C PRO A 96 -20.36 -43.80 40.20
N GLU A 97 -21.41 -43.05 39.84
CA GLU A 97 -22.73 -43.60 39.50
C GLU A 97 -22.91 -43.98 38.02
N ARG A 98 -21.94 -43.63 37.16
CA ARG A 98 -21.99 -44.01 35.73
C ARG A 98 -21.36 -45.39 35.60
N ARG A 99 -22.17 -46.41 35.31
CA ARG A 99 -21.70 -47.78 35.04
C ARG A 99 -20.80 -47.81 33.79
N THR A 100 -19.50 -47.68 33.98
CA THR A 100 -18.51 -47.88 32.91
C THR A 100 -18.15 -49.36 32.86
N ARG A 101 -18.32 -50.01 31.70
CA ARG A 101 -17.84 -51.39 31.53
C ARG A 101 -16.32 -51.39 31.51
N LEU A 102 -15.76 -52.20 32.37
CA LEU A 102 -14.33 -52.39 32.52
C LEU A 102 -13.94 -53.76 32.01
N ARG A 103 -12.71 -53.90 31.54
CA ARG A 103 -12.18 -55.19 31.12
C ARG A 103 -10.79 -55.38 31.70
N LEU A 104 -10.64 -56.47 32.46
CA LEU A 104 -9.32 -57.00 32.81
C LEU A 104 -8.75 -57.83 31.65
N PRO A 105 -7.42 -58.02 31.59
CA PRO A 105 -6.76 -58.86 30.60
C PRO A 105 -7.36 -60.26 30.38
N HIS A 106 -7.56 -60.99 31.48
CA HIS A 106 -8.36 -62.21 31.49
C HIS A 106 -9.82 -61.76 31.37
N ARG A 107 -10.58 -62.31 30.42
CA ARG A 107 -11.93 -61.86 30.01
C ARG A 107 -12.92 -61.78 31.18
N THR A 108 -12.78 -60.76 32.00
CA THR A 108 -13.58 -60.44 33.19
C THR A 108 -14.06 -59.03 32.99
N GLU A 109 -15.37 -58.90 32.84
CA GLU A 109 -16.04 -57.61 32.76
C GLU A 109 -16.47 -57.16 34.16
N GLY A 110 -16.61 -55.86 34.34
CA GLY A 110 -17.07 -55.31 35.61
C GLY A 110 -17.39 -53.83 35.52
N VAL A 111 -17.75 -53.24 36.66
CA VAL A 111 -18.09 -51.83 36.80
C VAL A 111 -17.43 -51.24 38.05
N VAL A 112 -17.12 -49.94 38.00
CA VAL A 112 -16.72 -49.18 39.19
C VAL A 112 -18.01 -48.85 39.96
N VAL A 113 -18.05 -49.20 41.25
CA VAL A 113 -19.20 -49.00 42.14
C VAL A 113 -19.04 -47.71 42.95
N GLY A 114 -17.80 -47.32 43.23
CA GLY A 114 -17.49 -46.14 44.03
C GLY A 114 -15.99 -45.92 44.20
N THR A 115 -15.66 -44.93 45.02
CA THR A 115 -14.29 -44.63 45.48
C THR A 115 -14.23 -44.78 46.99
N THR A 116 -13.17 -45.38 47.51
CA THR A 116 -12.96 -45.56 48.96
C THR A 116 -11.50 -45.31 49.35
N ALA A 117 -11.25 -45.02 50.63
CA ALA A 117 -9.90 -44.99 51.17
C ALA A 117 -9.51 -46.40 51.62
N ALA A 118 -8.31 -46.85 51.25
CA ALA A 118 -7.82 -48.18 51.57
C ALA A 118 -6.42 -48.12 52.20
N THR A 119 -6.17 -48.98 53.19
CA THR A 119 -4.85 -49.08 53.81
C THR A 119 -4.03 -50.12 53.05
N TYR A 120 -2.91 -49.70 52.46
CA TYR A 120 -1.94 -50.55 51.78
C TYR A 120 -0.81 -50.94 52.75
N THR A 121 -0.56 -52.25 52.88
CA THR A 121 0.56 -52.81 53.65
C THR A 121 1.78 -52.99 52.74
N ALA A 122 2.74 -52.07 52.78
CA ALA A 122 4.06 -52.26 52.20
C ALA A 122 5.01 -52.93 53.21
N THR A 123 6.14 -53.43 52.73
CA THR A 123 7.14 -54.14 53.55
C THR A 123 7.80 -53.23 54.60
N ASP A 124 7.82 -51.92 54.36
CA ASP A 124 8.38 -50.92 55.28
C ASP A 124 7.33 -50.38 56.28
N ARG A 125 6.16 -49.92 55.80
CA ARG A 125 5.09 -49.32 56.61
C ARG A 125 3.71 -49.40 55.94
N PHE A 126 2.69 -48.92 56.65
CA PHE A 126 1.34 -48.77 56.11
C PHE A 126 1.19 -47.43 55.39
N HIS A 127 0.59 -47.45 54.20
CA HIS A 127 0.23 -46.26 53.42
C HIS A 127 -1.29 -46.15 53.29
N LEU A 128 -1.82 -44.94 53.44
CA LEU A 128 -3.24 -44.68 53.16
C LEU A 128 -3.38 -44.29 51.68
N LEU A 129 -4.14 -45.08 50.93
CA LEU A 129 -4.46 -44.79 49.54
C LEU A 129 -5.86 -44.17 49.47
N ASP A 130 -5.93 -42.91 49.05
CA ASP A 130 -7.19 -42.21 48.84
C ASP A 130 -7.77 -42.51 47.44
N ASP A 131 -9.09 -42.41 47.29
CA ASP A 131 -9.82 -42.54 46.02
C ASP A 131 -9.62 -43.86 45.25
N VAL A 132 -9.37 -44.97 45.95
CA VAL A 132 -9.26 -46.30 45.33
C VAL A 132 -10.61 -46.72 44.74
N TYR A 133 -10.62 -47.21 43.51
CA TYR A 133 -11.84 -47.70 42.85
C TYR A 133 -12.28 -49.02 43.43
N GLU A 134 -13.55 -49.04 43.87
CA GLU A 134 -14.24 -50.25 44.28
C GLU A 134 -14.89 -50.92 43.07
N LEU A 135 -14.54 -52.19 42.82
CA LEU A 135 -14.94 -52.92 41.63
C LEU A 135 -16.00 -53.98 41.95
N ALA A 136 -17.05 -54.03 41.13
CA ALA A 136 -17.94 -55.18 41.01
C ALA A 136 -17.62 -55.89 39.70
N LEU A 137 -17.16 -57.14 39.79
CA LEU A 137 -16.73 -57.95 38.65
C LEU A 137 -17.71 -59.10 38.42
N ASP A 138 -17.92 -59.45 37.16
CA ASP A 138 -18.82 -60.53 36.76
C ASP A 138 -18.16 -61.89 37.04
N GLY A 139 -18.54 -62.51 38.17
CA GLY A 139 -18.13 -63.88 38.52
C GLY A 139 -16.69 -64.05 39.03
N ALA A 140 -15.98 -62.95 39.32
CA ALA A 140 -14.62 -62.96 39.86
C ALA A 140 -14.52 -62.13 41.16
N ASP A 141 -13.77 -62.62 42.14
CA ASP A 141 -13.43 -61.90 43.38
C ASP A 141 -11.90 -61.81 43.44
N LEU A 142 -11.35 -60.62 43.14
CA LEU A 142 -9.90 -60.41 43.06
C LEU A 142 -9.19 -60.67 44.39
N ASN A 143 -9.91 -60.63 45.52
CA ASN A 143 -9.35 -60.97 46.83
C ASN A 143 -9.08 -62.47 47.00
N ARG A 144 -9.58 -63.31 46.08
CA ARG A 144 -9.38 -64.78 46.07
C ARG A 144 -8.50 -65.26 44.91
N VAL A 145 -8.02 -64.34 44.06
CA VAL A 145 -7.22 -64.64 42.86
C VAL A 145 -5.72 -64.64 43.21
N ALA A 146 -4.91 -65.36 42.41
CA ALA A 146 -3.46 -65.42 42.55
C ALA A 146 -2.80 -64.02 42.46
N PRO A 147 -1.58 -63.83 43.02
CA PRO A 147 -0.82 -62.56 42.98
C PRO A 147 -0.65 -61.94 41.59
N GLN A 148 -0.85 -62.73 40.53
CA GLN A 148 -0.76 -62.35 39.13
C GLN A 148 -1.76 -61.25 38.71
N ALA A 149 -2.88 -61.10 39.43
CA ALA A 149 -3.85 -60.04 39.15
C ALA A 149 -3.37 -58.64 39.60
N SER A 150 -2.42 -58.58 40.53
CA SER A 150 -1.82 -57.34 40.97
C SER A 150 -1.06 -56.65 39.83
N GLY A 151 -1.22 -55.35 39.70
CA GLY A 151 -0.56 -54.56 38.65
C GLY A 151 -1.23 -54.65 37.27
N ALA A 152 -2.31 -55.42 37.14
CA ALA A 152 -3.06 -55.51 35.90
C ALA A 152 -3.76 -54.18 35.57
N PRO A 153 -3.75 -53.73 34.30
CA PRO A 153 -4.47 -52.53 33.91
C PRO A 153 -5.98 -52.75 33.93
N LEU A 154 -6.69 -51.80 34.53
CA LEU A 154 -8.14 -51.68 34.44
C LEU A 154 -8.49 -50.80 33.25
N ILE A 155 -9.07 -51.40 32.21
CA ILE A 155 -9.27 -50.76 30.91
C ILE A 155 -10.75 -50.44 30.68
N ASP A 156 -11.05 -49.25 30.16
CA ASP A 156 -12.38 -48.91 29.64
C ASP A 156 -12.72 -49.79 28.43
N ALA A 157 -13.83 -50.53 28.50
CA ALA A 157 -14.17 -51.53 27.50
C ALA A 157 -14.51 -50.93 26.12
N ALA A 158 -14.89 -49.66 26.05
CA ALA A 158 -15.26 -48.99 24.80
C ALA A 158 -14.04 -48.38 24.09
N THR A 159 -13.13 -47.78 24.83
CA THR A 159 -12.01 -46.98 24.30
C THR A 159 -10.66 -47.68 24.37
N GLY A 160 -10.51 -48.69 25.23
CA GLY A 160 -9.22 -49.35 25.45
C GLY A 160 -8.23 -48.52 26.30
N ALA A 161 -8.65 -47.40 26.89
CA ALA A 161 -7.81 -46.59 27.76
C ALA A 161 -7.71 -47.18 29.18
N VAL A 162 -6.52 -47.16 29.77
CA VAL A 162 -6.26 -47.59 31.15
C VAL A 162 -6.74 -46.50 32.11
N LEU A 163 -7.63 -46.86 33.02
CA LEU A 163 -8.20 -45.96 34.03
C LEU A 163 -7.48 -46.08 35.38
N ALA A 164 -7.08 -47.30 35.73
CA ALA A 164 -6.52 -47.64 37.03
C ALA A 164 -5.65 -48.91 36.96
N VAL A 165 -4.93 -49.20 38.04
CA VAL A 165 -4.10 -50.40 38.20
C VAL A 165 -4.64 -51.23 39.35
N VAL A 166 -4.88 -52.52 39.13
CA VAL A 166 -5.42 -53.43 40.14
C VAL A 166 -4.42 -53.60 41.29
N VAL A 167 -4.94 -53.53 42.52
CA VAL A 167 -4.19 -53.78 43.76
C VAL A 167 -4.90 -54.82 44.62
N THR A 168 -4.12 -55.70 45.26
CA THR A 168 -4.64 -56.86 46.01
C THR A 168 -4.31 -56.82 47.50
N ALA A 169 -3.19 -56.22 47.92
CA ALA A 169 -2.76 -56.11 49.32
C ALA A 169 -3.31 -54.86 50.03
N VAL A 170 -4.57 -54.51 49.77
CA VAL A 170 -5.25 -53.36 50.40
C VAL A 170 -6.36 -53.82 51.33
N GLN A 171 -6.53 -53.09 52.44
CA GLN A 171 -7.56 -53.37 53.44
C GLN A 171 -8.53 -52.19 53.56
N THR A 172 -9.82 -52.51 53.57
CA THR A 172 -10.95 -51.57 53.73
C THR A 172 -11.88 -52.06 54.84
N GLY A 173 -12.73 -51.17 55.38
CA GLY A 173 -13.69 -51.53 56.43
C GLY A 173 -14.85 -52.45 55.99
N HIS A 174 -15.01 -52.65 54.68
CA HIS A 174 -16.07 -53.46 54.06
C HIS A 174 -15.51 -54.33 52.93
N ARG A 175 -16.30 -55.33 52.47
CA ARG A 175 -15.93 -56.23 51.37
C ARG A 175 -16.38 -55.71 50.01
N ALA A 176 -15.48 -55.76 49.04
CA ALA A 176 -15.72 -55.46 47.62
C ALA A 176 -15.23 -56.60 46.71
N GLY A 177 -15.61 -56.61 45.43
CA GLY A 177 -15.15 -57.60 44.44
C GLY A 177 -13.70 -57.41 43.96
N GLY A 178 -13.11 -56.24 44.25
CA GLY A 178 -11.71 -55.92 43.98
C GLY A 178 -11.43 -54.42 44.07
N PHE A 179 -10.15 -54.05 44.05
CA PHE A 179 -9.69 -52.68 44.19
C PHE A 179 -8.70 -52.28 43.09
N ALA A 180 -8.75 -51.02 42.66
CA ALA A 180 -7.78 -50.49 41.71
C ALA A 180 -7.41 -49.03 42.01
N VAL A 181 -6.13 -48.69 41.92
CA VAL A 181 -5.62 -47.34 42.12
C VAL A 181 -5.76 -46.54 40.81
N PRO A 182 -6.42 -45.38 40.83
CA PRO A 182 -6.59 -44.55 39.64
C PRO A 182 -5.30 -43.85 39.20
N LEU A 183 -5.09 -43.77 37.88
CA LEU A 183 -3.94 -43.07 37.29
C LEU A 183 -4.28 -41.58 37.05
N ARG A 184 -4.24 -40.75 38.10
CA ARG A 184 -4.63 -39.32 38.02
C ARG A 184 -3.42 -38.38 38.05
N ALA A 185 -3.34 -37.46 37.09
CA ALA A 185 -2.23 -36.51 36.98
C ALA A 185 -2.23 -35.39 38.05
N ARG A 186 -3.39 -34.93 38.54
CA ARG A 186 -3.50 -33.72 39.38
C ARG A 186 -2.86 -33.83 40.78
N CYS A 187 -2.72 -35.04 41.30
CA CYS A 187 -2.18 -35.30 42.64
C CYS A 187 -1.06 -36.36 42.63
N ALA A 188 -0.55 -36.71 41.44
CA ALA A 188 0.48 -37.72 41.30
C ALA A 188 1.87 -37.17 41.72
N PRO A 189 2.74 -38.03 42.29
CA PRO A 189 4.16 -37.72 42.44
C PRO A 189 4.78 -37.31 41.10
N ALA A 190 5.78 -36.43 41.14
CA ALA A 190 6.40 -35.85 39.93
C ALA A 190 6.77 -36.88 38.84
N PRO A 191 7.38 -38.05 39.16
CA PRO A 191 7.72 -39.06 38.14
C PRO A 191 6.49 -39.65 37.42
N LEU A 192 5.41 -39.90 38.16
CA LEU A 192 4.16 -40.41 37.59
C LEU A 192 3.45 -39.31 36.79
N ALA A 193 3.41 -38.07 37.28
CA ALA A 193 2.81 -36.94 36.55
C ALA A 193 3.53 -36.69 35.20
N GLU A 194 4.86 -36.77 35.19
CA GLU A 194 5.67 -36.65 33.96
C GLU A 194 5.39 -37.79 32.98
N LEU A 195 5.34 -39.04 33.44
CA LEU A 195 4.99 -40.18 32.59
C LEU A 195 3.58 -40.06 32.01
N LEU A 196 2.59 -39.66 32.80
CA LEU A 196 1.21 -39.46 32.34
C LEU A 196 1.14 -38.34 31.28
N SER A 197 1.90 -37.25 31.46
CA SER A 197 2.00 -36.18 30.46
C SER A 197 2.64 -36.67 29.15
N ARG A 198 3.72 -37.46 29.24
CA ARG A 198 4.39 -38.07 28.08
C ARG A 198 3.48 -39.06 27.36
N ASN A 199 2.77 -39.93 28.08
CA ASN A 199 1.78 -40.84 27.52
C ASN A 199 0.67 -40.06 26.78
N ALA A 200 0.09 -39.05 27.42
CA ALA A 200 -0.96 -38.23 26.80
C ALA A 200 -0.51 -37.50 25.52
N ALA A 201 0.79 -37.21 25.38
CA ALA A 201 1.38 -36.56 24.23
C ALA A 201 1.81 -37.52 23.10
N THR A 202 1.99 -38.81 23.38
CA THR A 202 2.58 -39.78 22.43
C THR A 202 1.71 -41.01 22.13
N VAL A 203 0.83 -41.40 23.05
CA VAL A 203 -0.02 -42.60 22.92
C VAL A 203 -1.48 -42.18 22.76
N PRO A 204 -2.11 -42.41 21.58
CA PRO A 204 -3.41 -41.83 21.27
C PRO A 204 -4.55 -42.49 22.05
N ALA A 205 -5.38 -41.66 22.71
CA ALA A 205 -6.64 -42.04 23.35
C ALA A 205 -7.81 -41.29 22.72
N TYR A 206 -9.00 -41.88 22.76
CA TYR A 206 -10.19 -41.45 21.99
C TYR A 206 -11.47 -41.40 22.83
N GLY A 207 -12.55 -40.90 22.24
CA GLY A 207 -13.87 -40.78 22.84
C GLY A 207 -13.86 -39.88 24.08
N PRO A 208 -14.45 -40.31 25.22
CA PRO A 208 -14.43 -39.54 26.47
C PRO A 208 -13.02 -39.33 27.05
N HIS A 209 -12.03 -40.08 26.59
CA HIS A 209 -10.63 -40.01 27.06
C HIS A 209 -9.70 -39.36 26.04
N LEU A 210 -10.24 -38.58 25.08
CA LEU A 210 -9.45 -37.88 24.07
C LEU A 210 -8.27 -37.13 24.71
N ASN A 211 -7.05 -37.46 24.27
CA ASN A 211 -5.81 -36.83 24.72
C ASN A 211 -5.11 -36.09 23.57
N LEU A 212 -3.96 -35.46 23.84
CA LEU A 212 -3.25 -34.66 22.84
C LEU A 212 -2.78 -35.52 21.65
N ALA A 213 -2.26 -36.73 21.89
CA ALA A 213 -1.86 -37.66 20.84
C ALA A 213 -3.03 -38.05 19.94
N GLY A 214 -4.19 -38.36 20.51
CA GLY A 214 -5.42 -38.64 19.76
C GLY A 214 -5.89 -37.44 18.95
N ALA A 215 -5.85 -36.23 19.53
CA ALA A 215 -6.14 -34.99 18.82
C ALA A 215 -5.17 -34.75 17.64
N LEU A 216 -3.88 -34.98 17.82
CA LEU A 216 -2.86 -34.89 16.76
C LEU A 216 -3.11 -35.91 15.64
N GLN A 217 -3.51 -37.13 15.98
CA GLN A 217 -3.81 -38.16 14.98
C GLN A 217 -5.09 -37.83 14.18
N LEU A 218 -6.16 -37.39 14.85
CA LEU A 218 -7.41 -36.97 14.19
C LEU A 218 -7.18 -35.76 13.27
N THR A 219 -6.48 -34.74 13.78
CA THR A 219 -6.18 -33.54 12.99
C THR A 219 -5.23 -33.85 11.83
N GLY A 220 -4.21 -34.69 12.06
CA GLY A 220 -3.30 -35.18 11.01
C GLY A 220 -4.01 -35.97 9.91
N ALA A 221 -4.97 -36.83 10.27
CA ALA A 221 -5.81 -37.54 9.30
C ALA A 221 -6.69 -36.59 8.48
N SER A 222 -7.23 -35.52 9.09
CA SER A 222 -7.97 -34.49 8.35
C SER A 222 -7.09 -33.77 7.32
N VAL A 223 -5.85 -33.45 7.67
CA VAL A 223 -4.87 -32.81 6.77
C VAL A 223 -4.49 -33.73 5.62
N ALA A 224 -4.25 -35.02 5.90
CA ALA A 224 -3.89 -35.99 4.87
C ALA A 224 -5.01 -36.16 3.82
N ALA A 225 -6.27 -36.08 4.23
CA ALA A 225 -7.42 -36.14 3.32
C ALA A 225 -7.58 -34.89 2.44
N ALA A 226 -7.29 -33.71 2.99
CA ALA A 226 -7.46 -32.42 2.30
C ALA A 226 -6.23 -31.99 1.48
N ARG A 227 -5.06 -32.59 1.72
CA ARG A 227 -3.79 -32.17 1.10
C ARG A 227 -3.80 -32.43 -0.42
N PRO A 228 -3.47 -31.42 -1.25
CA PRO A 228 -3.22 -31.65 -2.67
C PRO A 228 -2.08 -32.66 -2.86
N GLY A 229 -2.15 -33.48 -3.92
CA GLY A 229 -1.08 -34.42 -4.25
C GLY A 229 0.29 -33.73 -4.22
N ALA A 230 1.23 -34.29 -3.46
CA ALA A 230 2.55 -33.71 -3.30
C ALA A 230 3.26 -33.66 -4.66
N TRP A 231 3.50 -32.44 -5.16
CA TRP A 231 4.43 -32.22 -6.27
C TRP A 231 5.87 -32.12 -5.72
N ARG A 232 6.82 -31.68 -6.55
CA ARG A 232 8.19 -31.34 -6.11
C ARG A 232 8.14 -30.37 -4.91
N GLU A 233 9.17 -30.44 -4.06
CA GLU A 233 9.26 -29.58 -2.88
C GLU A 233 9.23 -28.10 -3.29
N PRO A 234 8.41 -27.27 -2.62
CA PRO A 234 8.24 -25.85 -2.95
C PRO A 234 9.54 -25.05 -2.82
N VAL A 235 9.56 -23.86 -3.44
CA VAL A 235 10.61 -22.87 -3.18
C VAL A 235 10.25 -22.07 -1.94
N ASP A 236 11.19 -21.96 -1.01
CA ASP A 236 10.98 -21.21 0.23
C ASP A 236 10.71 -19.72 -0.01
N ARG A 237 9.70 -19.22 0.71
CA ARG A 237 9.26 -17.82 0.73
C ARG A 237 9.46 -17.23 2.13
N PRO A 238 10.67 -16.75 2.46
CA PRO A 238 11.04 -16.38 3.83
C PRO A 238 10.18 -15.26 4.39
N GLU A 239 9.76 -14.26 3.59
CA GLU A 239 8.93 -13.17 4.11
C GLU A 239 7.56 -13.68 4.56
N VAL A 240 6.98 -14.61 3.80
CA VAL A 240 5.68 -15.23 4.11
C VAL A 240 5.82 -16.19 5.30
N ALA A 241 6.87 -17.00 5.33
CA ALA A 241 7.16 -17.91 6.44
C ALA A 241 7.38 -17.15 7.76
N ALA A 242 8.09 -16.01 7.72
CA ALA A 242 8.27 -15.13 8.86
C ALA A 242 6.93 -14.59 9.39
N ALA A 243 6.08 -14.04 8.51
CA ALA A 243 4.77 -13.52 8.90
C ALA A 243 3.85 -14.61 9.50
N LEU A 244 3.86 -15.82 8.91
CA LEU A 244 3.12 -16.97 9.46
C LEU A 244 3.68 -17.41 10.82
N GLY A 245 5.00 -17.41 10.98
CA GLY A 245 5.69 -17.70 12.24
C GLY A 245 5.35 -16.69 13.33
N GLU A 246 5.43 -15.39 13.02
CA GLU A 246 5.06 -14.29 13.93
C GLU A 246 3.62 -14.40 14.40
N PHE A 247 2.68 -14.62 13.46
CA PHE A 247 1.29 -14.89 13.78
C PHE A 247 1.21 -16.02 14.80
N LEU A 248 1.75 -17.21 14.47
CA LEU A 248 1.69 -18.40 15.30
C LEU A 248 2.43 -18.30 16.63
N ALA A 249 3.41 -17.40 16.77
CA ALA A 249 4.19 -17.19 17.98
C ALA A 249 3.50 -16.27 19.02
N MET A 250 2.63 -15.34 18.60
CA MET A 250 1.96 -14.43 19.52
C MET A 250 1.11 -15.14 20.58
N ARG A 251 1.05 -14.62 21.80
CA ARG A 251 0.31 -15.19 22.96
C ARG A 251 -0.45 -14.08 23.70
N GLY A 252 -1.37 -14.46 24.59
CA GLY A 252 -2.20 -13.53 25.37
C GLY A 252 -3.62 -13.36 24.81
N GLU A 253 -4.49 -12.64 25.53
CA GLU A 253 -5.91 -12.47 25.16
C GLU A 253 -6.10 -11.58 23.92
N SER A 254 -5.27 -10.54 23.78
CA SER A 254 -5.30 -9.61 22.66
C SER A 254 -4.57 -10.12 21.40
N ALA A 255 -4.00 -11.32 21.43
CA ALA A 255 -3.32 -11.88 20.26
C ALA A 255 -4.31 -12.13 19.12
N PRO A 256 -3.95 -11.82 17.86
CA PRO A 256 -4.82 -12.03 16.71
C PRO A 256 -5.09 -13.54 16.51
N LEU A 257 -6.27 -13.85 16.00
CA LEU A 257 -6.78 -15.21 15.83
C LEU A 257 -7.04 -15.57 14.37
N ALA A 258 -7.06 -14.61 13.46
CA ALA A 258 -7.29 -14.82 12.04
C ALA A 258 -6.21 -14.14 11.19
N LEU A 259 -5.76 -14.81 10.14
CA LEU A 259 -4.80 -14.31 9.16
C LEU A 259 -5.30 -14.58 7.75
N GLY A 260 -5.41 -13.54 6.93
CA GLY A 260 -5.66 -13.70 5.50
C GLY A 260 -4.35 -13.93 4.76
N LEU A 261 -4.21 -15.06 4.06
CA LEU A 261 -3.13 -15.33 3.12
C LEU A 261 -3.68 -15.08 1.70
N VAL A 262 -3.43 -13.89 1.18
CA VAL A 262 -4.18 -13.35 0.04
C VAL A 262 -3.28 -13.22 -1.18
N GLY A 263 -3.65 -13.89 -2.27
CA GLY A 263 -2.90 -13.86 -3.52
C GLY A 263 -3.79 -14.18 -4.71
N GLU A 264 -3.35 -13.74 -5.88
CA GLU A 264 -4.00 -14.08 -7.16
C GLU A 264 -3.95 -15.60 -7.41
N PRO A 265 -4.86 -16.14 -8.25
CA PRO A 265 -4.74 -17.51 -8.74
C PRO A 265 -3.32 -17.80 -9.27
N GLY A 266 -2.81 -19.01 -9.03
CA GLY A 266 -1.47 -19.41 -9.48
C GLY A 266 -0.28 -18.96 -8.61
N THR A 267 -0.48 -18.08 -7.63
CA THR A 267 0.61 -17.55 -6.75
C THR A 267 1.15 -18.53 -5.69
N GLY A 268 0.55 -19.72 -5.55
CA GLY A 268 1.03 -20.77 -4.63
C GLY A 268 0.42 -20.77 -3.22
N ARG A 269 -0.77 -20.18 -3.03
CA ARG A 269 -1.50 -20.14 -1.74
C ARG A 269 -1.60 -21.52 -1.06
N SER A 270 -2.16 -22.50 -1.74
CA SER A 270 -2.31 -23.87 -1.22
C SER A 270 -0.96 -24.58 -1.02
N THR A 271 0.07 -24.20 -1.76
CA THR A 271 1.44 -24.72 -1.60
C THR A 271 2.06 -24.25 -0.28
N VAL A 272 1.90 -22.97 0.06
CA VAL A 272 2.34 -22.41 1.34
C VAL A 272 1.60 -23.07 2.51
N LEU A 273 0.29 -23.28 2.38
CA LEU A 273 -0.49 -24.01 3.40
C LEU A 273 -0.01 -25.45 3.58
N ALA A 274 0.32 -26.15 2.49
CA ALA A 274 0.86 -27.51 2.55
C ALA A 274 2.19 -27.59 3.29
N GLN A 275 3.08 -26.62 3.03
CA GLN A 275 4.37 -26.52 3.72
C GLN A 275 4.15 -26.26 5.22
N LEU A 276 3.32 -25.28 5.57
CA LEU A 276 3.00 -24.98 6.97
C LEU A 276 2.38 -26.17 7.72
N ALA A 277 1.44 -26.87 7.09
CA ALA A 277 0.81 -28.05 7.68
C ALA A 277 1.82 -29.19 7.91
N ALA A 278 2.74 -29.40 6.96
CA ALA A 278 3.79 -30.42 7.07
C ALA A 278 4.80 -30.08 8.19
N GLU A 279 5.22 -28.82 8.29
CA GLU A 279 6.12 -28.33 9.34
C GLU A 279 5.48 -28.47 10.73
N ARG A 280 4.20 -28.13 10.86
CA ARG A 280 3.46 -28.29 12.13
C ARG A 280 3.20 -29.73 12.53
N ALA A 281 3.13 -30.65 11.57
CA ALA A 281 2.94 -32.07 11.84
C ALA A 281 4.25 -32.78 12.20
N ARG A 282 5.38 -32.39 11.58
CA ARG A 282 6.69 -33.06 11.72
C ARG A 282 7.70 -32.34 12.62
N GLY A 283 7.38 -31.11 13.06
CA GLY A 283 8.26 -30.33 13.92
C GLY A 283 8.53 -30.99 15.27
N PRO A 284 9.48 -30.45 16.07
CA PRO A 284 9.84 -30.99 17.38
C PRO A 284 8.66 -31.02 18.37
N HIS A 285 7.66 -30.18 18.10
CA HIS A 285 6.46 -30.01 18.89
C HIS A 285 5.23 -30.05 17.98
N PRO A 286 4.75 -31.25 17.59
CA PRO A 286 3.60 -31.38 16.72
C PRO A 286 2.38 -30.64 17.29
N ALA A 287 1.64 -29.94 16.43
CA ALA A 287 0.53 -29.08 16.85
C ALA A 287 -0.76 -29.39 16.07
N PRO A 288 -1.93 -29.47 16.75
CA PRO A 288 -3.20 -29.78 16.09
C PRO A 288 -3.51 -28.80 14.96
N THR A 289 -3.77 -29.35 13.76
CA THR A 289 -4.02 -28.56 12.54
C THR A 289 -5.12 -29.24 11.72
N VAL A 290 -6.19 -28.52 11.41
CA VAL A 290 -7.28 -29.00 10.53
C VAL A 290 -7.21 -28.22 9.23
N TRP A 291 -7.25 -28.93 8.10
CA TRP A 291 -7.32 -28.31 6.78
C TRP A 291 -8.72 -28.54 6.21
N LEU A 292 -9.40 -27.42 5.90
CA LEU A 292 -10.68 -27.38 5.22
C LEU A 292 -10.55 -26.73 3.84
N ARG A 293 -11.23 -27.29 2.85
CA ARG A 293 -11.44 -26.63 1.56
C ARG A 293 -12.76 -25.85 1.59
N GLY A 294 -12.85 -24.74 0.86
CA GLY A 294 -14.11 -23.98 0.74
C GLY A 294 -15.28 -24.84 0.27
N ALA A 295 -15.01 -25.79 -0.63
CA ALA A 295 -16.01 -26.71 -1.17
C ALA A 295 -16.56 -27.73 -0.14
N GLU A 296 -15.92 -27.87 1.03
CA GLU A 296 -16.39 -28.75 2.12
C GLU A 296 -17.39 -28.06 3.06
N LEU A 297 -17.54 -26.74 2.90
CA LEU A 297 -18.56 -25.95 3.61
C LEU A 297 -19.96 -26.28 3.09
N ARG A 298 -20.97 -26.14 3.94
CA ARG A 298 -22.36 -26.45 3.63
C ARG A 298 -23.26 -25.21 3.76
N PRO A 299 -24.38 -25.15 3.02
CA PRO A 299 -25.31 -24.00 3.07
C PRO A 299 -25.83 -23.63 4.46
N GLY A 300 -25.87 -24.58 5.40
CA GLY A 300 -26.38 -24.38 6.76
C GLY A 300 -25.31 -24.14 7.83
N ASP A 301 -24.05 -23.96 7.45
CA ASP A 301 -22.97 -23.69 8.41
C ASP A 301 -23.13 -22.30 9.03
N GLY A 302 -23.20 -22.21 10.35
CA GLY A 302 -23.22 -20.95 11.10
C GLY A 302 -21.82 -20.35 11.30
N GLY A 303 -20.76 -21.10 10.99
CA GLY A 303 -19.37 -20.65 11.04
C GLY A 303 -18.41 -21.78 10.68
N VAL A 304 -17.10 -21.52 10.75
CA VAL A 304 -16.07 -22.53 10.44
C VAL A 304 -16.10 -23.74 11.41
N ARG A 305 -16.63 -23.56 12.63
CA ARG A 305 -16.75 -24.61 13.66
C ARG A 305 -17.47 -25.85 13.13
N ASP A 306 -18.60 -25.66 12.44
CA ASP A 306 -19.44 -26.76 11.96
C ASP A 306 -18.73 -27.61 10.90
N ALA A 307 -17.85 -26.99 10.11
CA ALA A 307 -17.01 -27.67 9.13
C ALA A 307 -15.86 -28.43 9.81
N VAL A 308 -15.24 -27.86 10.83
CA VAL A 308 -14.20 -28.53 11.65
C VAL A 308 -14.78 -29.77 12.33
N GLU A 309 -15.96 -29.66 12.94
CA GLU A 309 -16.66 -30.77 13.60
C GLU A 309 -16.87 -31.95 12.64
N ARG A 310 -17.34 -31.65 11.42
CA ARG A 310 -17.53 -32.68 10.39
C ARG A 310 -16.21 -33.27 9.90
N ALA A 311 -15.17 -32.46 9.71
CA ALA A 311 -13.86 -32.93 9.30
C ALA A 311 -13.25 -33.87 10.35
N LEU A 312 -13.36 -33.53 11.63
CA LEU A 312 -12.91 -34.38 12.74
C LEU A 312 -13.70 -35.69 12.82
N ARG A 313 -15.03 -35.65 12.62
CA ARG A 313 -15.85 -36.88 12.54
C ARG A 313 -15.48 -37.76 11.35
N SER A 314 -15.18 -37.18 10.21
CA SER A 314 -14.70 -37.92 9.04
C SER A 314 -13.34 -38.56 9.31
N ALA A 315 -12.41 -37.79 9.87
CA ALA A 315 -11.09 -38.28 10.28
C ALA A 315 -11.18 -39.41 11.32
N ALA A 316 -12.09 -39.31 12.28
CA ALA A 316 -12.35 -40.37 13.25
C ALA A 316 -12.79 -41.67 12.59
N ARG A 317 -13.65 -41.62 11.56
CA ARG A 317 -14.04 -42.83 10.80
C ARG A 317 -12.85 -43.46 10.07
N VAL A 318 -11.96 -42.63 9.51
CA VAL A 318 -10.74 -43.11 8.84
C VAL A 318 -9.80 -43.78 9.84
N VAL A 319 -9.58 -43.15 10.99
CA VAL A 319 -8.72 -43.70 12.07
C VAL A 319 -9.32 -45.00 12.64
N GLY A 320 -10.64 -45.05 12.86
CA GLY A 320 -11.33 -46.24 13.36
C GLY A 320 -11.34 -47.42 12.38
N ALA A 321 -11.10 -47.20 11.08
CA ALA A 321 -11.01 -48.25 10.07
C ALA A 321 -9.59 -48.86 9.96
N ALA A 322 -8.58 -48.31 10.64
CA ALA A 322 -7.20 -48.79 10.55
C ALA A 322 -6.98 -50.12 11.33
N PRO A 323 -6.23 -51.09 10.77
CA PRO A 323 -5.90 -52.34 11.45
C PRO A 323 -5.07 -52.08 12.72
N GLY A 324 -5.50 -52.60 13.85
CA GLY A 324 -4.92 -52.35 15.19
C GLY A 324 -5.88 -51.67 16.18
N TYR A 325 -7.00 -51.13 15.71
CA TYR A 325 -8.08 -50.62 16.56
C TYR A 325 -8.92 -51.78 17.10
N GLY A 326 -8.56 -52.30 18.28
CA GLY A 326 -9.19 -53.50 18.81
C GLY A 326 -10.62 -53.26 19.33
N GLY A 327 -11.61 -53.65 18.53
CA GLY A 327 -13.01 -53.76 18.93
C GLY A 327 -13.96 -53.26 17.83
N ALA A 328 -14.76 -54.17 17.28
CA ALA A 328 -15.63 -53.99 16.12
C ALA A 328 -16.81 -53.00 16.27
N ALA A 329 -16.81 -52.03 17.21
CA ALA A 329 -17.97 -51.16 17.44
C ALA A 329 -17.72 -49.85 18.22
N ALA A 330 -16.53 -49.25 18.21
CA ALA A 330 -16.30 -47.99 18.92
C ALA A 330 -16.10 -46.81 17.94
N ASP A 331 -17.07 -45.90 17.88
CA ASP A 331 -16.88 -44.57 17.29
C ASP A 331 -15.77 -43.84 18.08
N PRO A 332 -14.63 -43.46 17.48
CA PRO A 332 -13.54 -42.76 18.18
C PRO A 332 -13.94 -41.40 18.75
N LEU A 333 -15.12 -40.87 18.39
CA LEU A 333 -15.71 -39.67 18.99
C LEU A 333 -17.03 -39.96 19.72
N GLY A 334 -17.27 -41.22 20.12
CA GLY A 334 -18.52 -41.71 20.70
C GLY A 334 -19.11 -40.79 21.78
N SER A 335 -20.41 -40.93 22.04
CA SER A 335 -21.31 -40.03 22.79
C SER A 335 -20.87 -39.64 24.21
N GLY A 336 -19.77 -38.88 24.30
CA GLY A 336 -19.35 -38.12 25.46
C GLY A 336 -20.14 -36.81 25.58
N PRO A 337 -20.12 -36.16 26.75
CA PRO A 337 -20.87 -34.94 27.00
C PRO A 337 -20.31 -33.69 26.30
N ALA A 338 -19.08 -33.74 25.75
CA ALA A 338 -18.40 -32.60 25.13
C ALA A 338 -18.32 -32.75 23.60
N ASP A 339 -18.51 -31.65 22.88
CA ASP A 339 -18.30 -31.59 21.43
C ASP A 339 -16.83 -31.89 21.09
N PRO A 340 -16.54 -32.81 20.16
CA PRO A 340 -15.17 -33.19 19.82
C PRO A 340 -14.32 -32.01 19.34
N THR A 341 -14.94 -31.00 18.73
CA THR A 341 -14.27 -29.79 18.25
C THR A 341 -13.72 -28.97 19.40
N ASP A 342 -14.57 -28.71 20.39
CA ASP A 342 -14.25 -27.88 21.55
C ASP A 342 -13.25 -28.64 22.46
N ALA A 343 -13.38 -29.97 22.55
CA ALA A 343 -12.41 -30.83 23.26
C ALA A 343 -11.01 -30.77 22.65
N VAL A 344 -10.88 -30.89 21.31
CA VAL A 344 -9.59 -30.76 20.61
C VAL A 344 -8.98 -29.37 20.83
N ALA A 345 -9.80 -28.31 20.71
CA ALA A 345 -9.32 -26.94 20.90
C ALA A 345 -8.86 -26.69 22.35
N ALA A 346 -9.58 -27.21 23.34
CA ALA A 346 -9.22 -27.14 24.75
C ALA A 346 -7.90 -27.88 25.06
N LEU A 347 -7.71 -29.09 24.52
CA LEU A 347 -6.46 -29.86 24.66
C LEU A 347 -5.28 -29.12 24.02
N ALA A 348 -5.48 -28.61 22.81
CA ALA A 348 -4.48 -27.83 22.07
C ALA A 348 -4.05 -26.58 22.87
N ARG A 349 -5.02 -25.87 23.45
CA ARG A 349 -4.78 -24.71 24.32
C ARG A 349 -4.02 -25.09 25.60
N ALA A 350 -4.43 -26.17 26.28
CA ALA A 350 -3.76 -26.65 27.49
C ALA A 350 -2.30 -27.04 27.23
N ALA A 351 -2.00 -27.57 26.05
CA ALA A 351 -0.65 -27.91 25.61
C ALA A 351 0.19 -26.70 25.13
N GLY A 352 -0.36 -25.47 25.16
CA GLY A 352 0.31 -24.26 24.65
C GLY A 352 0.46 -24.22 23.12
N ARG A 353 -0.26 -25.09 22.40
CA ARG A 353 -0.19 -25.30 20.95
C ARG A 353 -1.58 -25.15 20.34
N PRO A 354 -2.11 -23.92 20.16
CA PRO A 354 -3.49 -23.69 19.78
C PRO A 354 -3.85 -24.40 18.46
N LEU A 355 -5.10 -24.88 18.39
CA LEU A 355 -5.66 -25.48 17.19
C LEU A 355 -5.59 -24.48 16.03
N LEU A 356 -4.98 -24.91 14.92
CA LEU A 356 -4.93 -24.12 13.69
C LEU A 356 -5.90 -24.69 12.65
N VAL A 357 -6.78 -23.85 12.12
CA VAL A 357 -7.65 -24.17 11.00
C VAL A 357 -7.09 -23.48 9.76
N LEU A 358 -6.81 -24.27 8.72
CA LEU A 358 -6.44 -23.79 7.40
C LEU A 358 -7.68 -23.86 6.52
N LEU A 359 -8.24 -22.71 6.15
CA LEU A 359 -9.35 -22.63 5.20
C LEU A 359 -8.81 -22.20 3.84
N ASP A 360 -8.80 -23.15 2.90
CA ASP A 360 -8.19 -22.99 1.58
C ASP A 360 -9.27 -22.88 0.49
N ALA A 361 -9.15 -21.85 -0.34
CA ALA A 361 -10.10 -21.50 -1.39
C ALA A 361 -11.57 -21.41 -0.91
N PRO A 362 -11.89 -20.59 0.12
CA PRO A 362 -13.27 -20.37 0.56
C PRO A 362 -14.18 -19.82 -0.55
N GLU A 363 -13.63 -19.27 -1.62
CA GLU A 363 -14.34 -18.95 -2.86
C GLU A 363 -15.12 -20.13 -3.46
N GLU A 364 -14.75 -21.38 -3.15
CA GLU A 364 -15.45 -22.61 -3.55
C GLU A 364 -16.70 -22.91 -2.67
N MET A 365 -17.05 -22.03 -1.73
CA MET A 365 -18.18 -22.29 -0.82
C MET A 365 -19.53 -22.26 -1.55
N PRO A 366 -20.56 -22.96 -1.01
CA PRO A 366 -21.89 -22.95 -1.61
C PRO A 366 -22.47 -21.54 -1.77
N PRO A 367 -23.18 -21.24 -2.88
CA PRO A 367 -23.71 -19.90 -3.17
C PRO A 367 -24.55 -19.28 -2.06
N VAL A 368 -25.35 -20.12 -1.39
CA VAL A 368 -26.23 -19.71 -0.29
C VAL A 368 -25.41 -19.21 0.90
N LEU A 369 -24.30 -19.89 1.21
CA LEU A 369 -23.40 -19.50 2.29
C LEU A 369 -22.62 -18.24 1.93
N ALA A 370 -22.16 -18.12 0.68
CA ALA A 370 -21.51 -16.89 0.19
C ALA A 370 -22.41 -15.66 0.31
N HIS A 371 -23.74 -15.82 0.23
CA HIS A 371 -24.68 -14.72 0.45
C HIS A 371 -24.94 -14.43 1.94
N ALA A 372 -24.79 -15.43 2.81
CA ALA A 372 -24.88 -15.33 4.26
C ALA A 372 -23.51 -15.08 4.95
N LEU A 373 -22.53 -14.54 4.22
CA LEU A 373 -21.15 -14.40 4.67
C LEU A 373 -21.00 -13.57 5.96
N ALA A 374 -21.88 -12.58 6.18
CA ALA A 374 -21.87 -11.76 7.40
C ALA A 374 -22.16 -12.61 8.65
N ASP A 375 -23.22 -13.42 8.62
CA ASP A 375 -23.62 -14.29 9.73
C ASP A 375 -22.56 -15.38 9.97
N TRP A 376 -22.06 -16.00 8.89
CA TRP A 376 -21.00 -17.00 8.96
C TRP A 376 -19.68 -16.44 9.53
N SER A 377 -19.30 -15.21 9.17
CA SER A 377 -18.11 -14.53 9.70
C SER A 377 -18.27 -14.19 11.18
N ALA A 378 -19.48 -13.77 11.60
CA ALA A 378 -19.78 -13.49 13.00
C ALA A 378 -19.75 -14.75 13.87
N GLY A 379 -20.30 -15.87 13.39
CA GLY A 379 -20.24 -17.16 14.08
C GLY A 379 -18.80 -17.69 14.18
N THR A 380 -18.02 -17.55 13.10
CA THR A 380 -16.58 -17.86 13.09
C THR A 380 -15.81 -17.03 14.12
N ALA A 381 -15.99 -15.71 14.14
CA ALA A 381 -15.33 -14.82 15.09
C ALA A 381 -15.69 -15.12 16.56
N ARG A 382 -16.93 -15.58 16.84
CA ARG A 382 -17.36 -15.97 18.18
C ARG A 382 -16.63 -17.23 18.66
N TRP A 383 -16.56 -18.25 17.81
CA TRP A 383 -15.89 -19.51 18.13
C TRP A 383 -14.38 -19.34 18.32
N LEU A 384 -13.71 -18.62 17.41
CA LEU A 384 -12.27 -18.35 17.53
C LEU A 384 -11.93 -17.70 18.88
N ARG A 385 -12.75 -16.75 19.35
CA ARG A 385 -12.56 -16.10 20.66
C ARG A 385 -12.77 -17.05 21.83
N ALA A 386 -13.84 -17.85 21.80
CA ALA A 386 -14.22 -18.75 22.88
C ALA A 386 -13.15 -19.82 23.13
N ASP A 387 -12.68 -20.48 22.06
CA ASP A 387 -11.76 -21.61 22.16
C ASP A 387 -10.30 -21.26 21.89
N ARG A 388 -10.02 -19.98 21.59
CA ARG A 388 -8.68 -19.46 21.22
C ARG A 388 -8.06 -20.24 20.06
N ALA A 389 -8.90 -20.77 19.16
CA ALA A 389 -8.47 -21.39 17.91
C ALA A 389 -7.98 -20.31 16.93
N ARG A 390 -7.09 -20.71 16.02
CA ARG A 390 -6.51 -19.83 15.00
C ARG A 390 -7.01 -20.23 13.63
N LEU A 391 -7.21 -19.24 12.77
CA LEU A 391 -7.68 -19.41 11.41
C LEU A 391 -6.70 -18.76 10.43
N ILE A 392 -6.25 -19.51 9.44
CA ILE A 392 -5.60 -18.95 8.25
C ILE A 392 -6.56 -19.15 7.09
N VAL A 393 -6.91 -18.06 6.41
CA VAL A 393 -7.80 -18.07 5.24
C VAL A 393 -6.95 -17.80 4.00
N ALA A 394 -6.69 -18.83 3.20
CA ALA A 394 -6.02 -18.70 1.91
C ALA A 394 -7.07 -18.49 0.82
N CYS A 395 -7.15 -17.27 0.30
CA CYS A 395 -8.26 -16.87 -0.57
C CYS A 395 -7.86 -15.79 -1.58
N ARG A 396 -8.76 -15.51 -2.53
CA ARG A 396 -8.54 -14.46 -3.53
C ARG A 396 -8.65 -13.07 -2.90
N PRO A 397 -8.02 -12.03 -3.49
CA PRO A 397 -8.20 -10.65 -3.05
C PRO A 397 -9.67 -10.22 -2.96
N GLU A 398 -10.50 -10.64 -3.92
CA GLU A 398 -11.92 -10.28 -3.98
C GLU A 398 -12.71 -10.87 -2.81
N PHE A 399 -12.39 -12.10 -2.41
CA PHE A 399 -13.03 -12.75 -1.28
C PHE A 399 -12.59 -12.10 0.03
N TRP A 400 -11.28 -11.84 0.20
CA TRP A 400 -10.77 -11.24 1.43
C TRP A 400 -11.23 -9.80 1.66
N GLU A 401 -11.43 -9.02 0.59
CA GLU A 401 -12.01 -7.67 0.72
C GLU A 401 -13.36 -7.70 1.45
N GLN A 402 -14.20 -8.71 1.18
CA GLN A 402 -15.49 -8.87 1.85
C GLN A 402 -15.34 -9.55 3.22
N ALA A 403 -14.75 -10.74 3.26
CA ALA A 403 -14.65 -11.55 4.48
C ALA A 403 -13.78 -10.88 5.55
N GLY A 404 -12.65 -10.28 5.16
CA GLY A 404 -11.75 -9.56 6.07
C GLY A 404 -12.38 -8.29 6.64
N ALA A 405 -13.29 -7.63 5.92
CA ALA A 405 -14.02 -6.47 6.44
C ALA A 405 -15.15 -6.86 7.41
N LEU A 406 -15.67 -8.08 7.31
CA LEU A 406 -16.71 -8.63 8.19
C LEU A 406 -16.12 -9.19 9.50
N LEU A 407 -14.84 -9.56 9.51
CA LEU A 407 -14.14 -9.97 10.71
C LEU A 407 -13.73 -8.75 11.57
N PRO A 408 -13.93 -8.78 12.89
CA PRO A 408 -13.46 -7.73 13.79
C PRO A 408 -11.95 -7.51 13.67
N ARG A 409 -11.53 -6.24 13.57
CA ARG A 409 -10.14 -5.85 13.28
C ARG A 409 -9.15 -6.38 14.32
N GLU A 410 -9.56 -6.51 15.57
CA GLU A 410 -8.71 -7.00 16.67
C GLU A 410 -8.37 -8.49 16.53
N LEU A 411 -9.14 -9.24 15.74
CA LEU A 411 -8.85 -10.64 15.43
C LEU A 411 -7.84 -10.80 14.30
N LEU A 412 -7.66 -9.78 13.46
CA LEU A 412 -6.87 -9.89 12.24
C LEU A 412 -5.38 -9.65 12.52
N HIS A 413 -4.55 -10.53 11.97
CA HIS A 413 -3.10 -10.38 11.98
C HIS A 413 -2.60 -9.48 10.84
N GLY A 414 -1.61 -8.66 11.17
CA GLY A 414 -0.95 -7.73 10.26
C GLY A 414 -1.33 -6.28 10.54
N ALA A 415 -0.45 -5.35 10.16
CA ALA A 415 -0.86 -3.96 10.06
C ALA A 415 -1.93 -3.83 8.95
N PRO A 416 -2.86 -2.84 9.00
CA PRO A 416 -3.44 -2.37 7.74
C PRO A 416 -2.26 -2.09 6.83
N ALA A 417 -2.26 -2.56 5.58
CA ALA A 417 -1.09 -2.42 4.72
C ALA A 417 -0.55 -0.98 4.80
N ALA A 418 0.52 -0.78 5.58
CA ALA A 418 1.25 0.47 5.62
C ALA A 418 1.85 0.62 4.22
N GLY A 419 1.96 1.87 3.75
CA GLY A 419 2.28 2.22 2.37
C GLY A 419 3.22 1.24 1.66
N PRO A 420 2.92 0.87 0.41
CA PRO A 420 3.51 -0.28 -0.26
C PRO A 420 5.03 -0.17 -0.40
N PRO A 421 5.79 -1.29 -0.41
CA PRO A 421 7.11 -1.30 -1.01
C PRO A 421 7.01 -0.89 -2.50
N PRO A 422 8.02 -0.19 -3.04
CA PRO A 422 7.97 0.29 -4.42
C PRO A 422 7.85 -0.87 -5.41
N GLY A 423 6.80 -0.85 -6.26
CA GLY A 423 6.71 -1.68 -7.47
C GLY A 423 5.58 -2.72 -7.57
N ALA A 424 4.78 -3.00 -6.53
CA ALA A 424 3.69 -3.99 -6.62
C ALA A 424 2.29 -3.34 -6.74
N PRO A 425 1.39 -3.84 -7.63
CA PRO A 425 0.02 -3.36 -7.71
C PRO A 425 -0.82 -3.83 -6.53
N VAL A 426 -1.04 -2.94 -5.55
CA VAL A 426 -1.67 -3.34 -4.29
C VAL A 426 -2.95 -2.55 -4.05
N ARG A 427 -4.07 -3.24 -4.33
CA ARG A 427 -5.41 -2.92 -3.84
C ARG A 427 -5.40 -2.71 -2.32
N PRO A 428 -6.07 -1.69 -1.76
CA PRO A 428 -6.26 -1.59 -0.32
C PRO A 428 -7.11 -2.78 0.14
N LEU A 429 -6.59 -3.61 1.05
CA LEU A 429 -7.32 -4.72 1.66
C LEU A 429 -7.28 -4.63 3.18
N PRO A 430 -8.24 -5.29 3.87
CA PRO A 430 -8.12 -5.56 5.30
C PRO A 430 -6.76 -6.23 5.62
N PRO A 431 -6.24 -6.10 6.85
CA PRO A 431 -4.95 -6.69 7.25
C PRO A 431 -4.79 -8.14 6.77
N CYS A 432 -3.72 -8.39 6.02
CA CYS A 432 -3.40 -9.70 5.44
C CYS A 432 -1.93 -9.83 5.07
N VAL A 433 -1.49 -11.07 4.90
CA VAL A 433 -0.21 -11.41 4.27
C VAL A 433 -0.46 -11.57 2.77
N ARG A 434 0.22 -10.76 1.96
CA ARG A 434 0.11 -10.78 0.51
C ARG A 434 1.02 -11.83 -0.11
N LEU A 435 0.48 -12.56 -1.07
CA LEU A 435 1.20 -13.55 -1.86
C LEU A 435 1.19 -13.13 -3.33
N GLY A 436 2.35 -12.73 -3.84
CA GLY A 436 2.54 -12.35 -5.24
C GLY A 436 3.41 -13.34 -6.01
N ASP A 437 3.93 -12.87 -7.14
CA ASP A 437 4.97 -13.58 -7.91
C ASP A 437 6.26 -13.75 -7.09
N LEU A 438 7.13 -14.65 -7.53
CA LEU A 438 8.41 -14.92 -6.86
C LEU A 438 9.35 -13.72 -7.04
N GLY A 439 10.04 -13.32 -5.98
CA GLY A 439 11.16 -12.37 -6.13
C GLY A 439 12.24 -12.94 -7.05
N ALA A 440 13.08 -12.09 -7.66
CA ALA A 440 14.07 -12.51 -8.67
C ALA A 440 14.90 -13.75 -8.26
N GLY A 441 15.48 -13.74 -7.06
CA GLY A 441 16.25 -14.89 -6.55
C GLY A 441 15.40 -16.12 -6.21
N GLN A 442 14.13 -15.95 -5.84
CA GLN A 442 13.20 -17.08 -5.64
C GLN A 442 12.81 -17.70 -6.99
N ALA A 443 12.58 -16.87 -8.02
CA ALA A 443 12.26 -17.32 -9.37
C ALA A 443 13.43 -18.07 -10.02
N GLU A 444 14.66 -17.60 -9.81
CA GLU A 444 15.88 -18.29 -10.26
C GLU A 444 16.00 -19.69 -9.64
N ARG A 445 15.83 -19.81 -8.31
CA ARG A 445 15.82 -21.12 -7.63
C ARG A 445 14.70 -22.03 -8.13
N ALA A 446 13.51 -21.48 -8.39
CA ALA A 446 12.40 -22.23 -8.96
C ALA A 446 12.76 -22.77 -10.35
N ARG A 447 13.33 -21.93 -11.23
CA ARG A 447 13.79 -22.34 -12.57
C ARG A 447 14.85 -23.44 -12.49
N ALA A 448 15.86 -23.27 -11.65
CA ALA A 448 16.91 -24.28 -11.46
C ALA A 448 16.32 -25.63 -10.99
N ARG A 449 15.38 -25.60 -10.04
CA ARG A 449 14.71 -26.81 -9.53
C ARG A 449 13.79 -27.49 -10.56
N TYR A 450 13.26 -26.71 -11.49
CA TYR A 450 12.40 -27.20 -12.57
C TYR A 450 13.17 -27.57 -13.84
N GLY A 451 14.48 -27.27 -13.93
CA GLY A 451 15.29 -27.49 -15.12
C GLY A 451 14.95 -26.54 -16.26
N LEU A 452 14.59 -25.29 -15.94
CA LEU A 452 14.20 -24.26 -16.93
C LEU A 452 15.35 -23.27 -17.18
N PRO A 453 15.69 -22.97 -18.45
CA PRO A 453 16.70 -21.96 -18.79
C PRO A 453 16.20 -20.54 -18.53
N GLU A 454 17.12 -19.57 -18.56
CA GLU A 454 16.78 -18.15 -18.58
C GLU A 454 16.09 -17.74 -19.87
N GLY A 455 15.15 -16.80 -19.78
CA GLY A 455 14.33 -16.38 -20.92
C GLY A 455 13.31 -17.43 -21.41
N ALA A 456 13.05 -18.51 -20.66
CA ALA A 456 12.13 -19.57 -21.06
C ALA A 456 10.65 -19.14 -21.14
N LEU A 457 10.30 -18.03 -20.49
CA LEU A 457 8.98 -17.38 -20.49
C LEU A 457 9.16 -15.89 -20.77
N ALA A 458 8.09 -15.25 -21.24
CA ALA A 458 8.04 -13.79 -21.30
C ALA A 458 8.37 -13.17 -19.93
N GLU A 459 9.04 -12.02 -19.92
CA GLU A 459 9.55 -11.38 -18.70
C GLU A 459 8.47 -11.19 -17.62
N ALA A 460 7.26 -10.79 -18.02
CA ALA A 460 6.11 -10.62 -17.14
C ALA A 460 5.62 -11.92 -16.47
N ASP A 461 5.96 -13.09 -17.04
CA ASP A 461 5.54 -14.41 -16.57
C ASP A 461 6.67 -15.23 -15.93
N ALA A 462 7.92 -14.77 -16.06
CA ALA A 462 9.11 -15.50 -15.63
C ALA A 462 9.21 -15.73 -14.11
N ALA A 463 8.51 -14.92 -13.33
CA ALA A 463 8.44 -15.02 -11.88
C ALA A 463 7.16 -15.73 -11.36
N HIS A 464 6.23 -16.08 -12.26
CA HIS A 464 4.92 -16.58 -11.86
C HIS A 464 4.97 -18.08 -11.49
N PRO A 465 4.63 -18.49 -10.24
CA PRO A 465 4.83 -19.87 -9.77
C PRO A 465 4.12 -20.95 -10.61
N LEU A 466 2.85 -20.71 -10.98
CA LEU A 466 2.09 -21.66 -11.78
C LEU A 466 2.65 -21.76 -13.20
N ALA A 467 3.06 -20.65 -13.82
CA ALA A 467 3.62 -20.66 -15.16
C ALA A 467 4.92 -21.48 -15.22
N LEU A 468 5.82 -21.29 -14.26
CA LEU A 468 7.05 -22.07 -14.16
C LEU A 468 6.75 -23.57 -14.00
N ARG A 469 5.76 -23.92 -13.17
CA ARG A 469 5.33 -25.31 -13.00
C ARG A 469 4.79 -25.90 -14.30
N LEU A 470 3.80 -25.25 -14.93
CA LEU A 470 3.16 -25.75 -16.15
C LEU A 470 4.17 -25.88 -17.29
N LEU A 471 5.11 -24.94 -17.42
CA LEU A 471 6.16 -25.03 -18.43
C LEU A 471 7.08 -26.24 -18.20
N SER A 472 7.42 -26.52 -16.94
CA SER A 472 8.23 -27.70 -16.60
C SER A 472 7.51 -29.02 -16.96
N GLU A 473 6.19 -29.07 -16.77
CA GLU A 473 5.37 -30.23 -17.14
C GLU A 473 5.25 -30.39 -18.65
N VAL A 474 5.08 -29.29 -19.39
CA VAL A 474 5.04 -29.30 -20.87
C VAL A 474 6.38 -29.74 -21.46
N ARG A 475 7.50 -29.21 -20.97
CA ARG A 475 8.84 -29.59 -21.46
C ARG A 475 9.18 -31.03 -21.14
N ALA A 476 8.84 -31.52 -19.94
CA ALA A 476 9.07 -32.91 -19.56
C ALA A 476 8.31 -33.93 -20.45
N ALA A 477 7.24 -33.50 -21.12
CA ALA A 477 6.45 -34.33 -22.02
C ALA A 477 6.89 -34.27 -23.50
N GLN A 478 7.79 -33.35 -23.85
CA GLN A 478 8.34 -33.27 -25.22
C GLN A 478 9.46 -34.31 -25.39
N PRO A 479 9.52 -35.03 -26.53
CA PRO A 479 10.62 -35.95 -26.81
C PRO A 479 11.94 -35.16 -26.81
N GLY A 480 12.93 -35.65 -26.05
CA GLY A 480 13.97 -34.84 -25.44
C GLY A 480 14.89 -34.08 -26.40
N ASP A 481 15.27 -32.88 -25.96
CA ASP A 481 16.61 -32.34 -26.18
C ASP A 481 17.61 -33.36 -25.62
N GLU A 482 18.27 -34.12 -26.50
CA GLU A 482 19.52 -34.75 -26.11
C GLU A 482 20.50 -33.64 -25.69
N PRO A 483 21.17 -33.75 -24.54
CA PRO A 483 22.17 -32.77 -24.13
C PRO A 483 23.35 -32.83 -25.11
N GLY A 484 23.34 -31.95 -26.11
CA GLY A 484 24.40 -31.83 -27.13
C GLY A 484 23.95 -31.72 -28.59
N VAL A 485 22.66 -31.85 -28.90
CA VAL A 485 22.15 -31.65 -30.27
C VAL A 485 21.56 -30.23 -30.38
N PRO A 486 22.11 -29.33 -31.22
CA PRO A 486 21.46 -28.05 -31.49
C PRO A 486 20.09 -28.31 -32.13
N PRO A 487 19.08 -27.48 -31.86
CA PRO A 487 17.75 -27.68 -32.43
C PRO A 487 17.84 -27.61 -33.96
N ASP A 488 17.79 -28.77 -34.62
CA ASP A 488 17.63 -28.89 -36.06
C ASP A 488 16.18 -28.53 -36.42
N GLY A 489 15.95 -27.24 -36.61
CA GLY A 489 14.74 -26.65 -37.16
C GLY A 489 15.01 -25.19 -37.51
N GLU A 490 14.84 -24.84 -38.78
CA GLU A 490 15.10 -23.52 -39.37
C GLU A 490 14.21 -22.37 -38.84
N ASP A 491 13.53 -22.54 -37.71
CA ASP A 491 12.84 -21.48 -36.98
C ASP A 491 13.70 -21.11 -35.77
N GLY A 492 14.39 -19.95 -35.83
CA GLY A 492 15.18 -19.42 -34.71
C GLY A 492 14.38 -19.35 -33.40
N PRO A 493 15.00 -19.11 -32.23
CA PRO A 493 14.30 -19.12 -30.95
C PRO A 493 13.12 -18.15 -31.03
N GLY A 494 11.91 -18.71 -31.18
CA GLY A 494 10.69 -17.95 -31.25
C GLY A 494 10.55 -17.11 -29.99
N ALA A 495 9.82 -16.00 -30.08
CA ALA A 495 9.53 -15.18 -28.91
C ALA A 495 9.03 -16.09 -27.76
N PRO A 496 9.52 -15.89 -26.52
CA PRO A 496 9.21 -16.78 -25.42
C PRO A 496 7.69 -16.84 -25.19
N PRO A 497 7.13 -18.02 -24.87
CA PRO A 497 5.69 -18.20 -24.82
C PRO A 497 5.05 -17.31 -23.76
N THR A 498 3.90 -16.73 -24.11
CA THR A 498 3.04 -15.99 -23.18
C THR A 498 2.26 -16.94 -22.28
N ARG A 499 1.74 -16.44 -21.16
CA ARG A 499 0.86 -17.20 -20.25
C ARG A 499 -0.30 -17.90 -20.96
N ALA A 500 -0.93 -17.25 -21.94
CA ALA A 500 -2.04 -17.84 -22.69
C ALA A 500 -1.58 -18.99 -23.61
N ALA A 501 -0.43 -18.83 -24.28
CA ALA A 501 0.15 -19.90 -25.09
C ALA A 501 0.54 -21.11 -24.23
N LEU A 502 1.08 -20.86 -23.02
CA LEU A 502 1.40 -21.90 -22.06
C LEU A 502 0.15 -22.64 -21.57
N PHE A 503 -0.94 -21.93 -21.26
CA PHE A 503 -2.21 -22.57 -20.87
C PHE A 503 -2.80 -23.44 -21.98
N SER A 504 -2.70 -23.00 -23.24
CA SER A 504 -3.09 -23.83 -24.39
C SER A 504 -2.23 -25.09 -24.49
N ALA A 505 -0.90 -24.95 -24.44
CA ALA A 505 0.02 -26.08 -24.55
C ALA A 505 -0.16 -27.09 -23.41
N HIS A 506 -0.39 -26.62 -22.18
CA HIS A 506 -0.68 -27.50 -21.05
C HIS A 506 -2.04 -28.21 -21.23
N LEU A 507 -3.09 -27.51 -21.68
CA LEU A 507 -4.38 -28.13 -21.94
C LEU A 507 -4.27 -29.23 -23.01
N ASP A 508 -3.52 -28.98 -24.09
CA ASP A 508 -3.28 -29.97 -25.14
C ASP A 508 -2.53 -31.20 -24.61
N LEU A 509 -1.51 -30.99 -23.75
CA LEU A 509 -0.81 -32.07 -23.05
C LEU A 509 -1.77 -32.91 -22.20
N MET A 510 -2.63 -32.26 -21.40
CA MET A 510 -3.61 -32.96 -20.56
C MET A 510 -4.61 -33.76 -21.40
N CYS A 511 -5.11 -33.18 -22.49
CA CYS A 511 -6.02 -33.86 -23.41
C CYS A 511 -5.34 -35.07 -24.07
N LEU A 512 -4.05 -34.96 -24.42
CA LEU A 512 -3.27 -36.07 -24.97
C LEU A 512 -3.06 -37.18 -23.93
N ARG A 513 -2.70 -36.86 -22.68
CA ARG A 513 -2.52 -37.83 -21.59
C ARG A 513 -3.81 -38.60 -21.29
N ILE A 514 -4.94 -37.88 -21.22
CA ILE A 514 -6.27 -38.48 -21.04
C ILE A 514 -6.60 -39.40 -22.24
N ALA A 515 -6.35 -38.95 -23.47
CA ALA A 515 -6.58 -39.75 -24.66
C ALA A 515 -5.71 -41.02 -24.71
N VAL A 516 -4.43 -40.94 -24.30
CA VAL A 516 -3.54 -42.11 -24.20
C VAL A 516 -4.07 -43.12 -23.17
N ARG A 517 -4.52 -42.65 -22.01
CA ARG A 517 -5.11 -43.51 -20.97
C ARG A 517 -6.39 -44.19 -21.44
N LEU A 518 -7.28 -43.44 -22.11
CA LEU A 518 -8.52 -43.98 -22.68
C LEU A 518 -8.23 -44.96 -23.83
N ALA A 519 -7.24 -44.67 -24.68
CA ALA A 519 -6.83 -45.54 -25.77
C ALA A 519 -6.25 -46.87 -25.26
N ALA A 520 -5.54 -46.86 -24.13
CA ALA A 520 -5.02 -48.07 -23.49
C ALA A 520 -6.13 -48.97 -22.92
N GLY A 521 -7.24 -48.39 -22.46
CA GLY A 521 -8.42 -49.13 -21.97
C GLY A 521 -9.46 -49.47 -23.04
N SER A 522 -9.23 -49.13 -24.31
CA SER A 522 -10.14 -49.41 -25.43
C SER A 522 -9.82 -50.75 -26.09
N GLU A 523 -10.83 -51.54 -26.43
CA GLU A 523 -10.68 -52.76 -27.23
C GLU A 523 -11.30 -52.58 -28.63
N PRO A 524 -10.53 -52.63 -29.72
CA PRO A 524 -9.06 -52.77 -29.80
C PRO A 524 -8.31 -51.46 -29.42
N PRO A 525 -7.04 -51.55 -28.98
CA PRO A 525 -6.25 -50.40 -28.53
C PRO A 525 -5.96 -49.42 -29.68
N LEU A 526 -6.28 -48.15 -29.46
CA LEU A 526 -6.13 -47.08 -30.46
C LEU A 526 -4.67 -46.59 -30.51
N ARG A 527 -4.11 -46.39 -31.71
CA ARG A 527 -2.73 -45.91 -31.90
C ARG A 527 -2.65 -44.73 -32.88
N GLY A 528 -1.57 -43.95 -32.76
CA GLY A 528 -1.22 -42.89 -33.71
C GLY A 528 -2.33 -41.85 -33.91
N ALA A 529 -2.79 -41.67 -35.15
CA ALA A 529 -3.80 -40.68 -35.51
C ALA A 529 -5.15 -40.86 -34.77
N ALA A 530 -5.50 -42.07 -34.34
CA ALA A 530 -6.71 -42.31 -33.56
C ALA A 530 -6.63 -41.68 -32.16
N VAL A 531 -5.44 -41.71 -31.53
CA VAL A 531 -5.20 -41.05 -30.23
C VAL A 531 -5.27 -39.53 -30.38
N ARG A 532 -4.74 -38.96 -31.48
CA ARG A 532 -4.85 -37.53 -31.75
C ARG A 532 -6.31 -37.07 -31.94
N ARG A 533 -7.13 -37.86 -32.65
CA ARG A 533 -8.57 -37.59 -32.78
C ARG A 533 -9.29 -37.69 -31.45
N LEU A 534 -8.91 -38.63 -30.59
CA LEU A 534 -9.45 -38.77 -29.25
C LEU A 534 -9.05 -37.57 -28.37
N ALA A 535 -7.80 -37.11 -28.44
CA ALA A 535 -7.33 -35.91 -27.76
C ALA A 535 -8.13 -34.67 -28.18
N ALA A 536 -8.38 -34.48 -29.48
CA ALA A 536 -9.25 -33.41 -29.98
C ALA A 536 -10.69 -33.51 -29.44
N ARG A 537 -11.22 -34.72 -29.27
CA ARG A 537 -12.54 -34.94 -28.65
C ARG A 537 -12.52 -34.60 -27.15
N VAL A 538 -11.46 -34.99 -26.43
CA VAL A 538 -11.27 -34.63 -25.02
C VAL A 538 -11.18 -33.11 -24.87
N ALA A 539 -10.42 -32.43 -25.74
CA ALA A 539 -10.36 -30.98 -25.77
C ALA A 539 -11.75 -30.36 -25.99
N GLY A 540 -12.53 -30.88 -26.95
CA GLY A 540 -13.92 -30.46 -27.17
C GLY A 540 -14.80 -30.59 -25.92
N GLN A 541 -14.69 -31.69 -25.17
CA GLN A 541 -15.41 -31.88 -23.91
C GLN A 541 -14.90 -30.95 -22.80
N ALA A 542 -13.59 -30.68 -22.73
CA ALA A 542 -13.03 -29.72 -21.79
C ALA A 542 -13.53 -28.29 -22.05
N HIS A 543 -13.65 -27.88 -23.32
CA HIS A 543 -14.25 -26.61 -23.69
C HIS A 543 -15.74 -26.55 -23.33
N GLU A 544 -16.49 -27.64 -23.50
CA GLU A 544 -17.90 -27.67 -23.10
C GLU A 544 -18.07 -27.67 -21.57
N ALA A 545 -17.21 -28.37 -20.84
CA ALA A 545 -17.10 -28.29 -19.39
C ALA A 545 -16.89 -26.83 -18.93
N ALA A 546 -15.92 -26.13 -19.52
CA ALA A 546 -15.68 -24.72 -19.20
C ALA A 546 -16.88 -23.82 -19.52
N ARG A 547 -17.61 -24.09 -20.62
CA ARG A 547 -18.87 -23.38 -20.93
C ARG A 547 -19.92 -23.60 -19.84
N ARG A 548 -20.13 -24.84 -19.40
CA ARG A 548 -21.11 -25.22 -18.37
C ARG A 548 -20.74 -24.64 -16.98
N CYS A 549 -19.44 -24.49 -16.68
CA CYS A 549 -18.94 -23.81 -15.46
C CYS A 549 -19.33 -22.33 -15.35
N LEU A 550 -19.67 -21.64 -16.45
CA LEU A 550 -20.21 -20.27 -16.41
C LEU A 550 -21.65 -20.22 -15.86
N GLY A 551 -22.30 -21.39 -15.70
CA GLY A 551 -23.62 -21.54 -15.12
C GLY A 551 -23.69 -21.27 -13.60
N PRO A 552 -24.80 -21.64 -12.94
CA PRO A 552 -25.08 -21.27 -11.55
C PRO A 552 -24.15 -21.91 -10.49
N GLY A 553 -23.27 -22.84 -10.89
CA GLY A 553 -22.38 -23.60 -10.01
C GLY A 553 -21.11 -22.88 -9.55
N GLN A 554 -21.03 -21.55 -9.62
CA GLN A 554 -19.86 -20.76 -9.17
C GLN A 554 -18.51 -21.18 -9.76
N GLY A 555 -18.50 -21.66 -11.01
CA GLY A 555 -17.28 -22.17 -11.65
C GLY A 555 -17.08 -23.68 -11.53
N GLU A 556 -18.00 -24.38 -10.87
CA GLU A 556 -18.02 -25.84 -10.75
C GLU A 556 -19.06 -26.47 -11.69
N LEU A 557 -18.81 -27.72 -12.06
CA LEU A 557 -19.77 -28.64 -12.67
C LEU A 557 -20.45 -29.43 -11.58
N ASP A 558 -21.79 -29.46 -11.59
CA ASP A 558 -22.50 -30.43 -10.77
C ASP A 558 -22.22 -31.87 -11.23
N ARG A 559 -22.50 -32.83 -10.36
CA ARG A 559 -22.23 -34.24 -10.61
C ARG A 559 -22.94 -34.78 -11.85
N GLU A 560 -24.16 -34.32 -12.11
CA GLU A 560 -24.97 -34.75 -13.25
C GLU A 560 -24.36 -34.28 -14.58
N THR A 561 -23.99 -33.00 -14.66
CA THR A 561 -23.33 -32.41 -15.82
C THR A 561 -21.95 -33.02 -16.05
N PHE A 562 -21.20 -33.31 -14.98
CA PHE A 562 -19.92 -34.00 -15.11
C PHE A 562 -20.07 -35.41 -15.69
N GLU A 563 -21.03 -36.19 -15.20
CA GLU A 563 -21.34 -37.53 -15.72
C GLU A 563 -21.76 -37.48 -17.21
N GLU A 564 -22.54 -36.47 -17.59
CA GLU A 564 -22.99 -36.25 -18.98
C GLU A 564 -21.79 -36.05 -19.92
N LEU A 565 -20.81 -35.23 -19.52
CA LEU A 565 -19.63 -34.91 -20.33
C LEU A 565 -18.55 -36.00 -20.24
N PHE A 566 -18.42 -36.64 -19.08
CA PHE A 566 -17.38 -37.62 -18.76
C PHE A 566 -17.99 -38.87 -18.09
N PRO A 567 -18.53 -39.84 -18.85
CA PRO A 567 -19.22 -40.98 -18.26
C PRO A 567 -18.26 -41.91 -17.46
N TRP A 568 -18.69 -42.43 -16.31
CA TRP A 568 -17.89 -43.44 -15.57
C TRP A 568 -17.76 -44.75 -16.35
N ARG A 569 -18.84 -45.18 -17.02
CA ARG A 569 -18.92 -46.48 -17.71
C ARG A 569 -17.88 -46.65 -18.81
N THR A 570 -17.46 -45.55 -19.43
CA THR A 570 -16.46 -45.54 -20.51
C THR A 570 -15.05 -45.20 -20.02
N GLY A 571 -14.85 -45.05 -18.70
CA GLY A 571 -13.57 -44.70 -18.09
C GLY A 571 -13.17 -43.22 -18.23
N TRP A 572 -14.00 -42.37 -18.85
CA TRP A 572 -13.70 -40.94 -19.07
C TRP A 572 -13.54 -40.17 -17.76
N ALA A 573 -14.50 -40.33 -16.83
CA ALA A 573 -14.42 -39.71 -15.51
C ALA A 573 -13.13 -40.08 -14.78
N SER A 574 -12.80 -41.38 -14.72
CA SER A 574 -11.59 -41.88 -14.08
C SER A 574 -10.33 -41.31 -14.73
N ALA A 575 -10.27 -41.26 -16.06
CA ALA A 575 -9.11 -40.72 -16.78
C ALA A 575 -8.92 -39.22 -16.52
N VAL A 576 -9.99 -38.42 -16.57
CA VAL A 576 -9.95 -36.96 -16.34
C VAL A 576 -9.52 -36.63 -14.90
N LEU A 577 -10.05 -37.37 -13.92
CA LEU A 577 -9.71 -37.17 -12.50
C LEU A 577 -8.30 -37.66 -12.18
N THR A 578 -7.86 -38.77 -12.78
CA THR A 578 -6.51 -39.31 -12.55
C THR A 578 -5.43 -38.43 -13.17
N GLU A 579 -5.65 -37.92 -14.38
CA GLU A 579 -4.72 -36.98 -14.99
C GLU A 579 -4.82 -35.59 -14.33
N GLY A 580 -5.90 -35.28 -13.63
CA GLY A 580 -6.03 -34.05 -12.85
C GLY A 580 -6.42 -32.84 -13.70
N LEU A 581 -7.15 -33.03 -14.80
CA LEU A 581 -7.75 -31.92 -15.54
C LEU A 581 -8.90 -31.30 -14.74
N LEU A 582 -9.77 -32.15 -14.19
CA LEU A 582 -10.79 -31.79 -13.22
C LEU A 582 -10.49 -32.47 -11.88
N VAL A 583 -10.88 -31.83 -10.78
CA VAL A 583 -10.78 -32.37 -9.42
C VAL A 583 -12.12 -32.25 -8.70
N PRO A 584 -12.42 -33.14 -7.74
CA PRO A 584 -13.60 -33.00 -6.91
C PRO A 584 -13.59 -31.66 -6.14
N ALA A 585 -14.73 -30.99 -6.11
CA ALA A 585 -14.97 -29.80 -5.31
C ALA A 585 -16.36 -29.93 -4.67
N GLY A 586 -16.41 -30.31 -3.40
CA GLY A 586 -17.66 -30.47 -2.65
C GLY A 586 -18.56 -31.53 -3.28
N ALA A 587 -19.73 -31.09 -3.78
CA ALA A 587 -20.70 -31.96 -4.45
C ALA A 587 -20.49 -32.05 -5.98
N GLY A 588 -19.54 -31.30 -6.53
CA GLY A 588 -19.26 -31.18 -7.95
C GLY A 588 -17.78 -31.34 -8.31
N TYR A 589 -17.40 -30.76 -9.44
CA TYR A 589 -16.05 -30.85 -10.03
C TYR A 589 -15.61 -29.50 -10.59
N ARG A 590 -14.30 -29.21 -10.51
CA ARG A 590 -13.71 -27.97 -11.06
C ARG A 590 -12.40 -28.26 -11.77
N PHE A 591 -11.94 -27.29 -12.57
CA PHE A 591 -10.57 -27.34 -13.12
C PHE A 591 -9.55 -27.32 -11.99
N ALA A 592 -8.52 -28.17 -12.10
CA ALA A 592 -7.51 -28.32 -11.05
C ALA A 592 -6.77 -27.01 -10.76
N HIS A 593 -6.39 -26.32 -11.83
CA HIS A 593 -5.75 -25.00 -11.78
C HIS A 593 -6.78 -23.90 -12.03
N GLU A 594 -7.00 -23.09 -11.01
CA GLU A 594 -8.00 -22.03 -10.99
C GLU A 594 -7.78 -20.99 -12.10
N GLU A 595 -6.55 -20.50 -12.29
CA GLU A 595 -6.21 -19.50 -13.30
C GLU A 595 -6.43 -20.02 -14.74
N GLN A 596 -6.02 -21.26 -15.01
CA GLN A 596 -6.26 -21.91 -16.30
C GLN A 596 -7.76 -22.16 -16.53
N GLY A 597 -8.50 -22.51 -15.47
CA GLY A 597 -9.96 -22.64 -15.51
C GLY A 597 -10.64 -21.32 -15.87
N ASP A 598 -10.23 -20.20 -15.25
CA ASP A 598 -10.74 -18.87 -15.57
C ASP A 598 -10.43 -18.46 -17.02
N TRP A 599 -9.23 -18.77 -17.51
CA TRP A 599 -8.85 -18.58 -18.91
C TRP A 599 -9.71 -19.39 -19.88
N LEU A 600 -9.93 -20.68 -19.61
CA LEU A 600 -10.73 -21.52 -20.49
C LEU A 600 -12.21 -21.12 -20.49
N GLN A 601 -12.73 -20.68 -19.34
CA GLN A 601 -14.08 -20.13 -19.21
C GLN A 601 -14.23 -18.80 -19.95
N ALA A 602 -13.23 -17.93 -19.89
CA ALA A 602 -13.22 -16.63 -20.56
C ALA A 602 -13.37 -16.76 -22.09
N LEU A 603 -12.81 -17.81 -22.70
CA LEU A 603 -12.96 -18.08 -24.14
C LEU A 603 -14.42 -18.29 -24.55
N HIS A 604 -15.27 -18.79 -23.65
CA HIS A 604 -16.69 -19.06 -23.89
C HIS A 604 -17.64 -18.02 -23.30
N LEU A 605 -17.13 -17.04 -22.56
CA LEU A 605 -17.94 -15.98 -21.96
C LEU A 605 -18.46 -15.03 -23.04
N ASP A 606 -19.76 -14.75 -23.02
CA ASP A 606 -20.32 -13.62 -23.76
C ASP A 606 -20.10 -12.34 -22.95
N LEU A 607 -18.98 -11.67 -23.24
CA LEU A 607 -18.52 -10.50 -22.50
C LEU A 607 -19.55 -9.35 -22.50
N GLU A 608 -20.21 -9.08 -23.63
CA GLU A 608 -21.16 -7.97 -23.73
C GLU A 608 -22.37 -8.21 -22.83
N THR A 609 -22.96 -9.40 -22.94
CA THR A 609 -24.12 -9.79 -22.11
C THR A 609 -23.71 -9.86 -20.63
N ALA A 610 -22.48 -10.31 -20.31
CA ALA A 610 -21.96 -10.37 -18.94
C ALA A 610 -21.83 -8.97 -18.33
N LEU A 611 -21.20 -8.02 -19.04
CA LEU A 611 -21.10 -6.63 -18.60
C LEU A 611 -22.46 -5.95 -18.50
N GLY A 612 -23.39 -6.29 -19.41
CA GLY A 612 -24.79 -5.90 -19.34
C GLY A 612 -25.45 -6.30 -18.03
N ALA A 613 -25.30 -7.57 -17.64
CA ALA A 613 -25.88 -8.13 -16.43
C ALA A 613 -25.18 -7.66 -15.13
N LEU A 614 -23.86 -7.57 -15.12
CA LEU A 614 -23.10 -7.20 -13.92
C LEU A 614 -23.13 -5.70 -13.65
N VAL A 615 -23.05 -4.88 -14.71
CA VAL A 615 -22.82 -3.43 -14.60
C VAL A 615 -23.92 -2.62 -15.29
N HIS A 616 -24.02 -2.69 -16.62
CA HIS A 616 -24.69 -1.64 -17.39
C HIS A 616 -26.19 -1.52 -17.13
N ARG A 617 -26.92 -2.63 -16.92
CA ARG A 617 -28.37 -2.58 -16.65
C ARG A 617 -28.74 -1.81 -15.38
N TRP A 618 -27.82 -1.71 -14.42
CA TRP A 618 -28.06 -1.02 -13.15
C TRP A 618 -27.90 0.50 -13.26
N PHE A 619 -27.35 0.99 -14.38
CA PHE A 619 -27.15 2.41 -14.66
C PHE A 619 -27.89 2.89 -15.92
N ALA A 620 -28.66 2.01 -16.57
CA ALA A 620 -29.54 2.34 -17.69
C ALA A 620 -30.91 2.85 -17.20
N PRO A 621 -31.62 3.70 -17.97
CA PRO A 621 -33.00 4.07 -17.66
C PRO A 621 -33.90 2.81 -17.65
N PRO A 622 -34.87 2.70 -16.71
CA PRO A 622 -35.61 1.46 -16.52
C PRO A 622 -36.47 1.14 -17.75
N ALA A 623 -36.11 0.09 -18.47
CA ALA A 623 -37.04 -0.62 -19.34
C ALA A 623 -37.90 -1.57 -18.48
N PRO A 624 -39.18 -1.79 -18.83
CA PRO A 624 -40.04 -2.74 -18.13
C PRO A 624 -39.58 -4.17 -18.45
N CYS A 625 -38.62 -4.69 -17.69
CA CYS A 625 -38.26 -6.10 -17.71
C CYS A 625 -38.43 -6.69 -16.30
N PRO A 626 -39.11 -7.85 -16.15
CA PRO A 626 -39.15 -8.57 -14.89
C PRO A 626 -37.73 -8.98 -14.47
N GLU A 627 -37.48 -9.01 -13.16
CA GLU A 627 -36.20 -9.38 -12.53
C GLU A 627 -35.72 -10.76 -13.00
N ALA A 628 -34.97 -10.78 -14.10
CA ALA A 628 -34.42 -12.00 -14.66
C ALA A 628 -33.20 -12.46 -13.84
N PRO A 629 -33.01 -13.78 -13.68
CA PRO A 629 -31.89 -14.34 -12.94
C PRO A 629 -30.54 -13.87 -13.50
N VAL A 630 -29.58 -13.57 -12.61
CA VAL A 630 -28.23 -13.12 -12.99
C VAL A 630 -27.32 -14.34 -13.09
N ARG A 631 -26.96 -14.73 -14.32
CA ARG A 631 -25.97 -15.77 -14.62
C ARG A 631 -24.90 -15.17 -15.53
N LEU A 632 -23.69 -15.73 -15.54
CA LEU A 632 -22.70 -15.36 -16.55
C LEU A 632 -23.14 -15.98 -17.89
N PRO A 633 -23.46 -15.17 -18.90
CA PRO A 633 -23.92 -15.68 -20.18
C PRO A 633 -22.76 -16.32 -20.94
N SER A 634 -22.98 -17.53 -21.43
CA SER A 634 -22.05 -18.23 -22.31
C SER A 634 -22.43 -18.01 -23.77
N ARG A 635 -21.45 -17.89 -24.67
CA ARG A 635 -21.68 -17.87 -26.11
C ARG A 635 -22.42 -19.16 -26.55
N PRO A 636 -23.39 -19.11 -27.47
CA PRO A 636 -23.96 -20.33 -28.05
C PRO A 636 -22.89 -21.05 -28.87
N GLY A 637 -22.76 -22.36 -28.69
CA GLY A 637 -21.84 -23.18 -29.49
C GLY A 637 -22.31 -23.24 -30.95
N ALA A 638 -21.39 -23.10 -31.91
CA ALA A 638 -21.65 -23.51 -33.29
C ALA A 638 -22.08 -24.98 -33.27
N ARG A 639 -23.27 -25.26 -33.82
CA ARG A 639 -23.90 -26.60 -33.82
C ARG A 639 -22.89 -27.67 -34.24
N ALA A 640 -22.71 -28.66 -33.37
CA ALA A 640 -22.28 -29.99 -33.79
C ALA A 640 -23.21 -30.45 -34.93
N VAL A 641 -22.63 -30.71 -36.10
CA VAL A 641 -23.34 -31.29 -37.24
C VAL A 641 -23.91 -32.63 -36.79
N ALA A 642 -25.24 -32.70 -36.73
CA ALA A 642 -25.97 -33.92 -36.42
C ALA A 642 -25.65 -34.97 -37.49
N TRP A 643 -25.09 -36.10 -37.06
CA TRP A 643 -25.22 -37.36 -37.79
C TRP A 643 -26.71 -37.72 -37.82
N ALA A 644 -27.27 -37.76 -39.03
CA ALA A 644 -28.66 -38.12 -39.27
C ALA A 644 -28.87 -39.63 -39.10
N GLY A 645 -29.84 -40.00 -38.26
CA GLY A 645 -30.31 -41.36 -38.06
C GLY A 645 -31.41 -41.38 -37.00
N ARG A 646 -32.62 -40.94 -37.35
CA ARG A 646 -33.79 -40.89 -36.48
C ARG A 646 -34.90 -41.78 -37.04
N PRO A 647 -35.66 -42.52 -36.20
CA PRO A 647 -37.06 -42.82 -36.46
C PRO A 647 -38.02 -41.92 -35.62
N PRO A 648 -39.32 -41.88 -35.96
CA PRO A 648 -40.21 -40.71 -35.79
C PRO A 648 -40.85 -40.53 -34.39
N PRO A 649 -41.53 -39.38 -34.13
CA PRO A 649 -41.89 -38.92 -32.79
C PRO A 649 -43.25 -39.43 -32.30
N VAL A 650 -43.36 -39.62 -30.99
CA VAL A 650 -44.63 -39.77 -30.25
C VAL A 650 -45.13 -38.35 -29.87
N PRO A 651 -46.42 -38.02 -30.03
CA PRO A 651 -46.95 -36.67 -29.80
C PRO A 651 -46.97 -36.28 -28.30
N PRO A 652 -46.91 -34.97 -27.99
CA PRO A 652 -46.71 -34.47 -26.63
C PRO A 652 -47.98 -34.53 -25.76
N ALA A 653 -47.79 -34.86 -24.48
CA ALA A 653 -48.78 -34.65 -23.43
C ALA A 653 -48.91 -33.16 -23.06
N PRO A 654 -50.08 -32.70 -22.54
CA PRO A 654 -50.37 -31.28 -22.31
C PRO A 654 -49.51 -30.65 -21.20
N PRO A 655 -49.37 -29.31 -21.20
CA PRO A 655 -48.40 -28.60 -20.37
C PRO A 655 -48.81 -28.62 -18.89
N VAL A 656 -48.01 -29.30 -18.07
CA VAL A 656 -47.95 -29.01 -16.63
C VAL A 656 -47.15 -27.71 -16.48
N ALA A 657 -47.73 -26.73 -15.79
CA ALA A 657 -47.05 -25.48 -15.48
C ALA A 657 -45.70 -25.77 -14.79
N PRO A 658 -44.59 -25.15 -15.21
CA PRO A 658 -43.30 -25.42 -14.60
C PRO A 658 -43.32 -25.01 -13.12
N PRO A 659 -42.70 -25.78 -12.22
CA PRO A 659 -42.48 -25.35 -10.85
C PRO A 659 -41.70 -24.02 -10.87
N ALA A 660 -42.11 -23.08 -10.01
CA ALA A 660 -41.50 -21.77 -9.88
C ALA A 660 -39.97 -21.88 -9.89
N SER A 661 -39.34 -21.22 -10.88
CA SER A 661 -37.89 -21.27 -11.05
C SER A 661 -37.19 -20.80 -9.76
N PRO A 662 -36.19 -21.53 -9.24
CA PRO A 662 -35.44 -21.07 -8.08
C PRO A 662 -34.79 -19.72 -8.39
N ARG A 663 -35.08 -18.71 -7.56
CA ARG A 663 -34.49 -17.36 -7.68
C ARG A 663 -32.97 -17.48 -7.67
N SER A 664 -32.30 -17.03 -8.73
CA SER A 664 -30.83 -17.09 -8.81
C SER A 664 -30.19 -16.05 -7.91
N LEU A 665 -29.15 -16.44 -7.19
CA LEU A 665 -28.33 -15.56 -6.35
C LEU A 665 -27.45 -14.62 -7.19
N PRO A 666 -26.97 -13.49 -6.61
CA PRO A 666 -25.94 -12.65 -7.24
C PRO A 666 -24.71 -13.46 -7.69
N VAL A 667 -24.04 -12.99 -8.74
CA VAL A 667 -22.67 -13.44 -9.06
C VAL A 667 -21.71 -12.87 -8.00
N PRO A 668 -20.98 -13.69 -7.22
CA PRO A 668 -20.01 -13.25 -6.24
C PRO A 668 -18.78 -12.58 -6.87
N ARG A 669 -18.13 -11.69 -6.12
CA ARG A 669 -16.97 -10.91 -6.57
C ARG A 669 -15.76 -11.76 -7.00
N HIS A 670 -15.52 -12.89 -6.33
CA HIS A 670 -14.42 -13.79 -6.66
C HIS A 670 -14.56 -14.46 -8.04
N ARG A 671 -15.74 -14.38 -8.68
CA ARG A 671 -15.96 -14.82 -10.07
C ARG A 671 -15.59 -13.74 -11.11
N ALA A 672 -14.83 -12.72 -10.72
CA ALA A 672 -14.34 -11.71 -11.64
C ALA A 672 -13.30 -12.23 -12.63
N GLY A 673 -12.57 -13.30 -12.28
CA GLY A 673 -11.49 -13.88 -13.10
C GLY A 673 -11.86 -14.12 -14.57
N PRO A 674 -12.92 -14.91 -14.88
CA PRO A 674 -13.33 -15.14 -16.28
C PRO A 674 -13.72 -13.87 -17.04
N VAL A 675 -14.34 -12.89 -16.36
CA VAL A 675 -14.77 -11.63 -16.97
C VAL A 675 -13.56 -10.75 -17.29
N LEU A 676 -12.63 -10.64 -16.34
CA LEU A 676 -11.37 -9.93 -16.51
C LEU A 676 -10.52 -10.58 -17.61
N GLN A 677 -10.40 -11.89 -17.61
CA GLN A 677 -9.63 -12.60 -18.61
C GLN A 677 -10.26 -12.48 -20.01
N ALA A 678 -11.59 -12.42 -20.10
CA ALA A 678 -12.28 -12.14 -21.37
C ALA A 678 -12.03 -10.70 -21.87
N LEU A 679 -11.92 -9.72 -20.96
CA LEU A 679 -11.48 -8.36 -21.29
C LEU A 679 -10.04 -8.35 -21.82
N LEU A 680 -9.12 -9.05 -21.15
CA LEU A 680 -7.70 -9.11 -21.55
C LEU A 680 -7.48 -9.84 -22.88
N LEU A 681 -8.37 -10.78 -23.24
CA LEU A 681 -8.36 -11.46 -24.54
C LEU A 681 -9.02 -10.65 -25.66
N ALA A 682 -9.74 -9.56 -25.35
CA ALA A 682 -10.41 -8.74 -26.34
C ALA A 682 -9.39 -7.90 -27.15
N PRO A 683 -9.58 -7.73 -28.47
CA PRO A 683 -8.73 -6.83 -29.26
C PRO A 683 -8.72 -5.40 -28.69
N PRO A 684 -7.61 -4.65 -28.79
CA PRO A 684 -7.50 -3.31 -28.23
C PRO A 684 -8.67 -2.35 -28.49
N PRO A 685 -9.24 -2.20 -29.71
CA PRO A 685 -10.38 -1.31 -29.93
C PRO A 685 -11.66 -1.77 -29.22
N VAL A 686 -11.87 -3.09 -29.10
CA VAL A 686 -13.02 -3.68 -28.42
C VAL A 686 -12.88 -3.48 -26.90
N LEU A 687 -11.68 -3.74 -26.35
CA LEU A 687 -11.39 -3.48 -24.95
C LEU A 687 -11.58 -2.00 -24.59
N ALA A 688 -11.06 -1.08 -25.42
CA ALA A 688 -11.23 0.36 -25.20
C ALA A 688 -12.70 0.77 -25.11
N THR A 689 -13.55 0.20 -25.97
CA THR A 689 -15.01 0.46 -25.97
C THR A 689 -15.66 -0.02 -24.66
N HIS A 690 -15.35 -1.23 -24.22
CA HIS A 690 -15.87 -1.77 -22.96
C HIS A 690 -15.38 -0.97 -21.75
N LEU A 691 -14.09 -0.62 -21.69
CA LEU A 691 -13.54 0.21 -20.62
C LEU A 691 -14.19 1.59 -20.56
N HIS A 692 -14.43 2.22 -21.72
CA HIS A 692 -15.12 3.52 -21.77
C HIS A 692 -16.55 3.42 -21.21
N ALA A 693 -17.29 2.35 -21.55
CA ALA A 693 -18.63 2.11 -21.03
C ALA A 693 -18.64 1.85 -19.51
N LEU A 694 -17.63 1.15 -18.99
CA LEU A 694 -17.44 0.91 -17.56
C LEU A 694 -17.11 2.21 -16.81
N VAL A 695 -16.21 3.04 -17.33
CA VAL A 695 -15.91 4.37 -16.77
C VAL A 695 -17.18 5.25 -16.76
N GLY A 696 -18.02 5.16 -17.80
CA GLY A 696 -19.32 5.84 -17.82
C GLY A 696 -20.31 5.32 -16.77
N ALA A 697 -20.24 4.03 -16.41
CA ALA A 697 -21.03 3.47 -15.32
C ALA A 697 -20.59 3.99 -13.94
N LEU A 698 -19.27 4.12 -13.71
CA LEU A 698 -18.72 4.66 -12.45
C LEU A 698 -19.20 6.08 -12.15
N ASP A 699 -19.24 6.95 -13.16
CA ASP A 699 -19.72 8.32 -12.99
C ASP A 699 -21.21 8.39 -12.60
N ARG A 700 -22.01 7.45 -13.13
CA ARG A 700 -23.43 7.32 -12.78
C ARG A 700 -23.67 6.67 -11.42
N ALA A 701 -22.70 5.92 -10.89
CA ALA A 701 -22.77 5.35 -9.57
C ALA A 701 -22.58 6.40 -8.49
N ALA A 702 -21.66 7.35 -8.71
CA ALA A 702 -21.37 8.41 -7.77
C ALA A 702 -22.59 9.35 -7.57
N PRO A 703 -22.98 9.66 -6.32
CA PRO A 703 -24.11 10.55 -6.03
C PRO A 703 -23.92 11.90 -6.71
N ALA A 704 -25.02 12.52 -7.17
CA ALA A 704 -24.97 13.85 -7.78
C ALA A 704 -24.30 14.83 -6.80
N PRO A 705 -23.41 15.73 -7.27
CA PRO A 705 -22.76 16.68 -6.38
C PRO A 705 -23.87 17.53 -5.75
N THR A 706 -24.08 17.37 -4.45
CA THR A 706 -25.01 18.20 -3.71
C THR A 706 -24.49 19.62 -3.84
N ARG A 707 -25.28 20.47 -4.51
CA ARG A 707 -25.07 21.91 -4.50
C ARG A 707 -25.00 22.29 -3.01
N TRP A 708 -23.80 22.65 -2.56
CA TRP A 708 -23.57 23.07 -1.19
C TRP A 708 -24.40 24.33 -0.96
N VAL A 709 -25.59 24.16 -0.38
CA VAL A 709 -26.30 25.25 0.27
C VAL A 709 -25.58 25.40 1.61
N PRO A 710 -24.97 26.56 1.91
CA PRO A 710 -24.43 26.79 3.24
C PRO A 710 -25.58 26.60 4.21
N ARG A 711 -25.46 25.62 5.12
CA ARG A 711 -26.32 25.55 6.30
C ARG A 711 -26.08 26.86 7.07
N PRO A 712 -27.07 27.74 7.25
CA PRO A 712 -26.92 28.82 8.22
C PRO A 712 -26.75 28.17 9.59
N ALA A 713 -25.88 28.75 10.41
CA ALA A 713 -25.78 28.39 11.82
C ALA A 713 -27.19 28.42 12.44
N LEU A 714 -27.52 27.39 13.21
CA LEU A 714 -28.69 27.37 14.08
C LEU A 714 -28.47 28.46 15.15
N GLU A 715 -28.86 29.68 14.85
CA GLU A 715 -29.14 30.70 15.85
C GLU A 715 -30.55 30.46 16.38
N SER A 716 -30.59 30.14 17.68
CA SER A 716 -31.77 30.08 18.50
C SER A 716 -32.47 31.45 18.56
N THR A 717 -33.62 31.61 17.91
CA THR A 717 -34.54 32.70 18.26
C THR A 717 -36.00 32.28 18.08
N GLN A 718 -36.81 32.59 19.09
CA GLN A 718 -38.24 32.31 19.24
C GLN A 718 -39.13 33.09 18.25
N PRO A 719 -40.44 32.74 18.12
CA PRO A 719 -41.30 33.22 17.05
C PRO A 719 -42.09 34.49 17.43
N SER A 720 -42.12 35.46 16.50
CA SER A 720 -43.18 36.46 16.31
C SER A 720 -43.12 36.86 14.83
N GLY A 721 -44.15 36.91 14.00
CA GLY A 721 -45.49 37.46 14.20
C GLY A 721 -45.66 38.61 13.19
N ALA A 722 -46.64 38.48 12.28
CA ALA A 722 -47.29 39.50 11.44
C ALA A 722 -46.70 39.90 10.05
N GLU A 723 -47.50 39.54 9.02
CA GLU A 723 -48.12 40.37 7.96
C GLU A 723 -47.29 41.20 6.95
N GLY A 724 -47.72 41.13 5.67
CA GLY A 724 -47.44 42.15 4.65
C GLY A 724 -47.42 41.63 3.22
N ALA A 725 -48.55 41.80 2.50
CA ALA A 725 -48.73 41.52 1.08
C ALA A 725 -47.88 42.45 0.17
N ASP A 726 -47.48 42.00 -1.02
CA ASP A 726 -48.09 42.49 -2.27
C ASP A 726 -47.42 41.99 -3.58
N THR A 727 -48.33 41.56 -4.47
CA THR A 727 -48.41 41.65 -5.95
C THR A 727 -47.26 41.27 -6.92
N VAL A 728 -47.63 40.35 -7.82
CA VAL A 728 -46.99 39.91 -9.08
C VAL A 728 -47.39 40.88 -10.24
N PRO A 729 -46.79 40.84 -11.46
CA PRO A 729 -47.21 39.83 -12.44
C PRO A 729 -46.09 39.19 -13.29
N ALA A 730 -46.34 37.93 -13.60
CA ALA A 730 -45.50 37.00 -14.33
C ALA A 730 -45.49 37.22 -15.84
N ARG A 731 -44.35 36.91 -16.48
CA ARG A 731 -44.28 36.64 -17.93
C ARG A 731 -44.14 35.13 -18.16
N ARG A 732 -45.13 34.58 -18.87
CA ARG A 732 -45.32 33.16 -19.19
C ARG A 732 -44.10 32.55 -19.91
N VAL A 733 -43.54 31.49 -19.33
CA VAL A 733 -42.79 30.45 -20.06
C VAL A 733 -43.37 29.09 -19.65
N ARG A 734 -43.52 28.21 -20.66
CA ARG A 734 -44.21 26.91 -20.66
C ARG A 734 -43.96 26.03 -19.41
N PRO A 735 -44.95 25.23 -18.97
CA PRO A 735 -44.75 24.30 -17.86
C PRO A 735 -43.84 23.14 -18.29
N GLN A 736 -42.67 23.07 -17.64
CA GLN A 736 -41.83 21.89 -17.54
C GLN A 736 -42.52 20.91 -16.55
N PRO A 737 -42.56 19.59 -16.81
CA PRO A 737 -43.21 18.66 -15.88
C PRO A 737 -42.47 18.66 -14.54
N PRO A 738 -43.16 18.46 -13.40
CA PRO A 738 -42.55 18.54 -12.09
C PRO A 738 -41.53 17.42 -11.92
N HIS A 739 -40.24 17.76 -11.97
CA HIS A 739 -39.17 16.94 -11.42
C HIS A 739 -39.30 16.96 -9.89
N GLY A 740 -40.15 16.10 -9.38
CA GLY A 740 -40.44 15.98 -7.96
C GLY A 740 -41.12 14.67 -7.59
N LEU A 741 -40.97 13.62 -8.40
CA LEU A 741 -41.19 12.26 -7.92
C LEU A 741 -39.88 11.82 -7.27
N VAL A 742 -39.82 11.88 -5.94
CA VAL A 742 -38.87 11.08 -5.17
C VAL A 742 -39.09 9.65 -5.62
N ARG A 743 -38.20 9.15 -6.50
CA ARG A 743 -38.21 7.77 -6.96
C ARG A 743 -38.02 6.89 -5.74
N VAL A 744 -39.09 6.24 -5.31
CA VAL A 744 -38.98 5.12 -4.36
C VAL A 744 -38.33 3.99 -5.13
N GLU A 745 -37.02 3.85 -4.98
CA GLU A 745 -36.27 2.74 -5.57
C GLU A 745 -36.72 1.43 -4.91
N PRO A 746 -36.85 0.33 -5.68
CA PRO A 746 -37.18 -0.96 -5.11
C PRO A 746 -36.19 -1.33 -4.00
N PRO A 747 -36.66 -1.94 -2.88
CA PRO A 747 -35.75 -2.40 -1.83
C PRO A 747 -34.70 -3.34 -2.40
N GLY A 748 -33.42 -3.04 -2.14
CA GLY A 748 -32.27 -3.78 -2.67
C GLY A 748 -31.63 -3.22 -3.95
N PHE A 749 -32.29 -2.31 -4.69
CA PHE A 749 -31.75 -1.72 -5.92
C PHE A 749 -30.47 -0.89 -5.66
N ALA A 750 -30.45 -0.12 -4.57
CA ALA A 750 -29.27 0.65 -4.16
C ALA A 750 -28.06 -0.25 -3.83
N ALA A 751 -28.28 -1.38 -3.16
CA ALA A 751 -27.23 -2.36 -2.87
C ALA A 751 -26.67 -2.98 -4.17
N ARG A 752 -27.56 -3.30 -5.13
CA ARG A 752 -27.16 -3.81 -6.46
C ARG A 752 -26.38 -2.79 -7.28
N ARG A 753 -26.73 -1.49 -7.22
CA ARG A 753 -25.94 -0.43 -7.87
C ARG A 753 -24.57 -0.24 -7.25
N ARG A 754 -24.45 -0.32 -5.91
CA ARG A 754 -23.14 -0.30 -5.24
C ARG A 754 -22.27 -1.48 -5.69
N GLU A 755 -22.87 -2.67 -5.79
CA GLU A 755 -22.19 -3.86 -6.30
C GLU A 755 -21.76 -3.68 -7.77
N ALA A 756 -22.63 -3.15 -8.63
CA ALA A 756 -22.31 -2.84 -10.02
C ALA A 756 -21.18 -1.79 -10.15
N GLY A 757 -21.15 -0.81 -9.25
CA GLY A 757 -20.06 0.18 -9.15
C GLY A 757 -18.73 -0.47 -8.77
N TRP A 758 -18.75 -1.41 -7.83
CA TRP A 758 -17.58 -2.23 -7.50
C TRP A 758 -17.09 -3.02 -8.72
N TRP A 759 -17.98 -3.72 -9.42
CA TRP A 759 -17.63 -4.49 -10.63
C TRP A 759 -16.98 -3.59 -11.69
N ALA A 760 -17.56 -2.41 -11.94
CA ALA A 760 -17.00 -1.48 -12.92
C ALA A 760 -15.61 -0.98 -12.51
N ALA A 761 -15.40 -0.62 -11.24
CA ALA A 761 -14.12 -0.11 -10.76
C ALA A 761 -13.05 -1.20 -10.81
N HIS A 762 -13.40 -2.39 -10.31
CA HIS A 762 -12.53 -3.56 -10.31
C HIS A 762 -12.11 -3.93 -11.74
N LEU A 763 -13.06 -4.13 -12.66
CA LEU A 763 -12.73 -4.54 -14.03
C LEU A 763 -11.88 -3.50 -14.78
N VAL A 764 -12.17 -2.19 -14.62
CA VAL A 764 -11.36 -1.13 -15.26
C VAL A 764 -9.94 -1.13 -14.70
N ARG A 765 -9.80 -1.16 -13.38
CA ARG A 765 -8.52 -1.12 -12.68
C ARG A 765 -7.67 -2.33 -13.03
N GLU A 766 -8.22 -3.53 -12.85
CA GLU A 766 -7.51 -4.79 -13.06
C GLU A 766 -7.14 -5.00 -14.54
N ALA A 767 -7.96 -4.56 -15.50
CA ALA A 767 -7.63 -4.63 -16.91
C ALA A 767 -6.49 -3.66 -17.27
N LEU A 768 -6.59 -2.39 -16.85
CA LEU A 768 -5.58 -1.37 -17.17
C LEU A 768 -4.21 -1.62 -16.52
N LEU A 769 -4.17 -2.33 -15.38
CA LEU A 769 -2.92 -2.72 -14.72
C LEU A 769 -2.27 -3.99 -15.31
N ARG A 770 -3.04 -4.83 -16.00
CA ARG A 770 -2.56 -6.12 -16.56
C ARG A 770 -2.29 -6.10 -18.07
N VAL A 771 -2.71 -5.06 -18.80
CA VAL A 771 -2.30 -4.89 -20.20
C VAL A 771 -0.79 -4.60 -20.27
N PRO A 772 -0.07 -5.11 -21.28
CA PRO A 772 1.37 -4.87 -21.42
C PRO A 772 1.69 -3.40 -21.75
N ASP A 773 0.81 -2.73 -22.49
CA ASP A 773 0.90 -1.31 -22.82
C ASP A 773 -0.49 -0.68 -22.69
N ALA A 774 -0.60 0.38 -21.89
CA ALA A 774 -1.83 1.12 -21.70
C ALA A 774 -2.01 2.31 -22.66
N GLY A 775 -1.02 2.60 -23.52
CA GLY A 775 -1.05 3.70 -24.50
C GLY A 775 -2.28 3.71 -25.40
N PRO A 776 -2.73 2.57 -25.98
CA PRO A 776 -3.96 2.51 -26.77
C PRO A 776 -5.23 2.93 -26.03
N TYR A 777 -5.21 2.93 -24.69
CA TYR A 777 -6.35 3.28 -23.84
C TYR A 777 -6.24 4.68 -23.24
N ARG A 778 -5.34 5.54 -23.75
CA ARG A 778 -5.13 6.91 -23.27
C ARG A 778 -6.40 7.75 -23.20
N GLU A 779 -7.32 7.61 -24.16
CA GLU A 779 -8.60 8.34 -24.13
C GLU A 779 -9.52 7.86 -22.99
N VAL A 780 -9.50 6.57 -22.66
CA VAL A 780 -10.23 6.00 -21.51
C VAL A 780 -9.65 6.57 -20.22
N LEU A 781 -8.32 6.56 -20.08
CA LEU A 781 -7.61 7.10 -18.93
C LEU A 781 -7.87 8.61 -18.76
N ARG A 782 -7.85 9.38 -19.85
CA ARG A 782 -8.23 10.80 -19.83
C ARG A 782 -9.67 10.99 -19.35
N ALA A 783 -10.59 10.19 -19.85
CA ALA A 783 -11.99 10.26 -19.48
C ALA A 783 -12.23 9.86 -18.01
N LEU A 784 -11.42 8.95 -17.46
CA LEU A 784 -11.40 8.58 -16.05
C LEU A 784 -10.82 9.73 -15.19
N ALA A 785 -9.66 10.28 -15.57
CA ALA A 785 -9.02 11.40 -14.88
C ALA A 785 -9.93 12.64 -14.80
N GLY A 786 -10.58 13.01 -15.91
CA GLY A 786 -11.51 14.13 -15.94
C GLY A 786 -12.68 13.97 -14.96
N ARG A 787 -13.24 12.75 -14.84
CA ARG A 787 -14.32 12.44 -13.90
C ARG A 787 -13.85 12.50 -12.44
N ILE A 788 -12.67 11.95 -12.15
CA ILE A 788 -12.06 12.04 -10.81
C ILE A 788 -11.89 13.49 -10.41
N VAL A 789 -11.36 14.34 -11.29
CA VAL A 789 -11.15 15.77 -11.03
C VAL A 789 -12.47 16.47 -10.72
N VAL A 790 -13.49 16.30 -11.57
CA VAL A 790 -14.81 16.94 -11.35
C VAL A 790 -15.38 16.57 -9.99
N ARG A 791 -15.30 15.29 -9.60
CA ARG A 791 -15.86 14.80 -8.33
C ARG A 791 -15.01 15.19 -7.12
N ALA A 792 -13.69 15.07 -7.20
CA ALA A 792 -12.76 15.48 -6.15
C ALA A 792 -12.89 16.97 -5.86
N VAL A 793 -12.95 17.81 -6.91
CA VAL A 793 -13.11 19.27 -6.77
C VAL A 793 -14.42 19.64 -6.10
N ALA A 794 -15.50 18.88 -6.34
CA ALA A 794 -16.78 19.04 -5.65
C ALA A 794 -16.74 18.55 -4.19
N ALA A 795 -15.96 17.49 -3.89
CA ALA A 795 -15.82 16.89 -2.57
C ALA A 795 -14.77 17.58 -1.66
N GLY A 796 -14.10 18.63 -2.16
CA GLY A 796 -13.06 19.38 -1.43
C GLY A 796 -11.65 18.77 -1.50
N GLY A 797 -11.41 17.86 -2.44
CA GLY A 797 -10.16 17.14 -2.65
C GLY A 797 -10.38 15.65 -2.90
N PHE A 798 -9.36 14.97 -3.40
CA PHE A 798 -9.38 13.53 -3.58
C PHE A 798 -9.38 12.83 -2.22
N ALA A 799 -10.46 12.08 -1.94
CA ALA A 799 -10.58 11.23 -0.77
C ALA A 799 -11.31 9.94 -1.19
N ALA A 800 -10.61 8.80 -1.13
CA ALA A 800 -11.10 7.52 -1.66
C ALA A 800 -12.52 7.18 -1.18
N GLU A 801 -12.79 7.36 0.12
CA GLU A 801 -14.09 7.09 0.76
C GLU A 801 -15.24 7.96 0.24
N ARG A 802 -14.96 9.16 -0.27
CA ARG A 802 -15.98 10.14 -0.72
C ARG A 802 -16.31 10.03 -2.20
N LEU A 803 -15.46 9.40 -3.00
CA LEU A 803 -15.59 9.30 -4.45
C LEU A 803 -16.18 7.96 -4.91
N GLU A 804 -16.61 7.10 -3.98
CA GLU A 804 -17.13 5.75 -4.24
C GLU A 804 -16.20 4.98 -5.20
N GLY A 805 -16.72 4.32 -6.25
CA GLY A 805 -15.91 3.54 -7.19
C GLY A 805 -14.82 4.34 -7.92
N LEU A 806 -14.90 5.67 -7.99
CA LEU A 806 -13.82 6.52 -8.54
C LEU A 806 -12.67 6.71 -7.54
N GLY A 807 -12.92 6.49 -6.25
CA GLY A 807 -11.92 6.57 -5.19
C GLY A 807 -10.85 5.47 -5.28
N GLU A 808 -11.11 4.42 -6.04
CA GLU A 808 -10.16 3.33 -6.33
C GLU A 808 -8.96 3.79 -7.19
N PHE A 809 -9.08 4.91 -7.90
CA PHE A 809 -8.09 5.40 -8.88
C PHE A 809 -7.25 6.57 -8.34
N GLY A 810 -6.69 6.37 -7.14
CA GLY A 810 -5.81 7.33 -6.47
C GLY A 810 -4.38 7.35 -7.03
N PRO A 811 -3.46 8.11 -6.42
CA PRO A 811 -2.11 8.29 -6.94
C PRO A 811 -1.35 6.97 -7.17
N TRP A 812 -1.53 5.99 -6.27
CA TRP A 812 -0.99 4.63 -6.42
C TRP A 812 -1.34 3.96 -7.76
N PHE A 813 -2.56 4.14 -8.27
CA PHE A 813 -3.01 3.53 -9.52
C PHE A 813 -2.23 4.13 -10.70
N TRP A 814 -2.17 5.47 -10.77
CA TRP A 814 -1.50 6.19 -11.86
C TRP A 814 0.02 5.97 -11.88
N ARG A 815 0.63 5.68 -10.72
CA ARG A 815 2.03 5.24 -10.63
C ARG A 815 2.28 3.93 -11.39
N GLN A 816 1.29 3.03 -11.41
CA GLN A 816 1.46 1.65 -11.85
C GLN A 816 0.92 1.36 -13.25
N VAL A 817 0.05 2.22 -13.80
CA VAL A 817 -0.43 2.05 -15.18
C VAL A 817 0.77 2.01 -16.13
N PRO A 818 0.92 0.98 -16.98
CA PRO A 818 2.07 0.81 -17.88
C PRO A 818 1.98 1.79 -19.04
N LEU A 819 2.54 2.99 -18.80
CA LEU A 819 2.59 4.10 -19.75
C LEU A 819 4.00 4.67 -19.81
N PRO A 820 4.39 5.21 -20.99
CA PRO A 820 5.56 6.08 -21.07
C PRO A 820 5.44 7.26 -20.10
N VAL A 821 6.58 7.68 -19.53
CA VAL A 821 6.63 8.76 -18.51
C VAL A 821 5.92 10.03 -18.98
N GLY A 822 6.09 10.42 -20.24
CA GLY A 822 5.46 11.62 -20.78
C GLY A 822 3.93 11.56 -20.80
N GLU A 823 3.35 10.44 -21.21
CA GLU A 823 1.89 10.27 -21.19
C GLU A 823 1.33 10.21 -19.77
N ARG A 824 2.06 9.54 -18.87
CA ARG A 824 1.69 9.47 -17.45
C ARG A 824 1.69 10.88 -16.82
N LEU A 825 2.70 11.69 -17.11
CA LEU A 825 2.80 13.08 -16.64
C LEU A 825 1.66 13.95 -17.18
N GLU A 826 1.25 13.79 -18.44
CA GLU A 826 0.08 14.50 -19.00
C GLU A 826 -1.23 14.14 -18.28
N LEU A 827 -1.41 12.88 -17.88
CA LEU A 827 -2.56 12.45 -17.09
C LEU A 827 -2.49 12.99 -15.65
N LEU A 828 -1.31 12.98 -15.03
CA LEU A 828 -1.10 13.59 -13.72
C LEU A 828 -1.35 15.10 -13.73
N ARG A 829 -0.91 15.83 -14.76
CA ARG A 829 -1.25 17.24 -14.98
C ARG A 829 -2.76 17.46 -14.97
N MET A 830 -3.51 16.56 -15.61
CA MET A 830 -4.97 16.64 -15.60
C MET A 830 -5.54 16.49 -14.19
N LEU A 831 -4.97 15.59 -13.38
CA LEU A 831 -5.40 15.22 -12.04
C LEU A 831 -5.00 16.20 -10.93
N LEU A 832 -3.97 17.04 -11.11
CA LEU A 832 -3.50 17.98 -10.08
C LEU A 832 -4.60 18.81 -9.39
N PRO A 833 -5.64 19.33 -10.09
CA PRO A 833 -6.73 20.05 -9.42
C PRO A 833 -7.54 19.20 -8.42
N ALA A 834 -7.46 17.87 -8.51
CA ALA A 834 -8.06 16.95 -7.55
C ALA A 834 -7.28 16.89 -6.22
N ASP A 835 -6.03 17.34 -6.16
CA ASP A 835 -5.26 17.36 -4.91
C ASP A 835 -5.94 18.27 -3.88
N GLY A 836 -6.19 17.71 -2.69
CA GLY A 836 -6.72 18.42 -1.54
C GLY A 836 -5.67 19.30 -0.84
N PRO A 837 -6.07 20.02 0.22
CA PRO A 837 -5.12 20.72 1.09
C PRO A 837 -4.10 19.75 1.71
N PRO A 838 -2.94 20.24 2.16
CA PRO A 838 -1.93 19.37 2.72
C PRO A 838 -2.43 18.56 3.92
N GLY A 839 -2.31 17.23 3.83
CA GLY A 839 -2.78 16.27 4.84
C GLY A 839 -2.09 14.90 4.68
N PRO A 840 -2.47 13.90 5.49
CA PRO A 840 -1.82 12.59 5.55
C PRO A 840 -2.05 11.68 4.32
N GLY A 841 -2.87 12.11 3.35
CA GLY A 841 -3.12 11.38 2.12
C GLY A 841 -2.05 11.62 1.03
N GLU A 842 -1.77 10.58 0.25
CA GLU A 842 -0.93 10.66 -0.95
C GLU A 842 -1.55 11.61 -2.00
N ARG A 843 -0.70 12.35 -2.73
CA ARG A 843 -1.12 13.36 -3.71
C ARG A 843 -0.63 13.03 -5.10
N PHE A 844 -1.35 13.46 -6.13
CA PHE A 844 -0.95 13.29 -7.53
C PHE A 844 0.34 14.07 -7.83
N LEU A 845 0.53 15.25 -7.21
CA LEU A 845 1.78 16.01 -7.31
C LEU A 845 3.00 15.24 -6.79
N ALA A 846 2.83 14.40 -5.75
CA ALA A 846 3.93 13.60 -5.21
C ALA A 846 4.40 12.54 -6.20
N VAL A 847 3.46 11.91 -6.94
CA VAL A 847 3.79 10.96 -8.01
C VAL A 847 4.51 11.66 -9.17
N ALA A 848 4.12 12.88 -9.53
CA ALA A 848 4.85 13.67 -10.53
C ALA A 848 6.28 13.99 -10.09
N ALA A 849 6.49 14.30 -8.81
CA ALA A 849 7.82 14.53 -8.24
C ALA A 849 8.68 13.25 -8.18
N GLU A 850 8.07 12.09 -7.94
CA GLU A 850 8.74 10.77 -8.04
C GLU A 850 9.24 10.52 -9.47
N LEU A 851 8.38 10.65 -10.47
CA LEU A 851 8.74 10.43 -11.87
C LEU A 851 9.84 11.40 -12.35
N LEU A 852 9.79 12.66 -11.90
CA LEU A 852 10.84 13.63 -12.20
C LEU A 852 12.19 13.22 -11.60
N ARG A 853 12.21 12.61 -10.40
CA ARG A 853 13.44 12.12 -9.77
C ARG A 853 13.98 10.86 -10.43
N GLU A 854 13.11 9.96 -10.85
CA GLU A 854 13.50 8.69 -11.47
C GLU A 854 13.98 8.86 -12.92
N GLN A 855 13.31 9.71 -13.70
CA GLN A 855 13.57 9.88 -15.14
C GLN A 855 13.53 11.37 -15.55
N PRO A 856 14.49 12.19 -15.09
CA PRO A 856 14.46 13.64 -15.29
C PRO A 856 14.46 14.04 -16.77
N ALA A 857 15.29 13.42 -17.61
CA ALA A 857 15.40 13.76 -19.03
C ALA A 857 14.06 13.62 -19.79
N ALA A 858 13.25 12.62 -19.47
CA ALA A 858 11.93 12.41 -20.09
C ALA A 858 10.84 13.30 -19.46
N ALA A 859 10.96 13.62 -18.17
CA ALA A 859 9.95 14.37 -17.43
C ALA A 859 10.04 15.89 -17.63
N LEU A 860 11.25 16.43 -17.70
CA LEU A 860 11.51 17.88 -17.74
C LEU A 860 10.79 18.61 -18.89
N PRO A 861 10.86 18.15 -20.17
CA PRO A 861 10.17 18.83 -21.26
C PRO A 861 8.64 18.85 -21.07
N VAL A 862 8.08 17.77 -20.53
CA VAL A 862 6.64 17.62 -20.31
C VAL A 862 6.17 18.57 -19.20
N VAL A 863 6.87 18.61 -18.07
CA VAL A 863 6.54 19.53 -16.97
C VAL A 863 6.69 21.00 -17.38
N CYS A 864 7.67 21.34 -18.22
CA CYS A 864 7.77 22.70 -18.77
C CYS A 864 6.56 23.06 -19.65
N GLY A 865 5.96 22.08 -20.34
CA GLY A 865 4.71 22.26 -21.07
C GLY A 865 3.51 22.63 -20.19
N TRP A 866 3.60 22.49 -18.86
CA TRP A 866 2.51 22.79 -17.93
C TRP A 866 2.39 24.29 -17.61
N PHE A 867 3.37 25.11 -18.02
CA PHE A 867 3.38 26.53 -17.70
C PHE A 867 2.18 27.32 -18.25
N GLY A 868 1.54 26.84 -19.32
CA GLY A 868 0.32 27.43 -19.88
C GLY A 868 -0.98 26.95 -19.21
N ASP A 869 -0.92 26.16 -18.13
CA ASP A 869 -2.09 25.58 -17.49
C ASP A 869 -2.53 26.35 -16.23
N ASP A 870 -3.48 27.26 -16.43
CA ASP A 870 -4.01 28.13 -15.36
C ASP A 870 -5.13 27.51 -14.52
N ARG A 871 -5.37 26.19 -14.64
CA ARG A 871 -6.42 25.54 -13.85
C ARG A 871 -6.09 25.65 -12.35
N PRO A 872 -7.04 26.11 -11.52
CA PRO A 872 -6.79 26.39 -10.11
C PRO A 872 -6.62 25.12 -9.29
N LEU A 873 -5.64 25.13 -8.38
CA LEU A 873 -5.44 24.12 -7.35
C LEU A 873 -6.16 24.54 -6.07
N ARG A 874 -6.52 23.56 -5.22
CA ARG A 874 -7.27 23.81 -3.98
C ARG A 874 -6.42 24.18 -2.77
N ALA A 875 -5.10 23.95 -2.83
CA ALA A 875 -4.20 24.40 -1.78
C ALA A 875 -4.25 25.94 -1.68
N ARG A 876 -4.54 26.47 -0.49
CA ARG A 876 -4.64 27.92 -0.26
C ARG A 876 -3.44 28.40 0.53
N LEU A 877 -2.74 29.40 0.01
CA LEU A 877 -1.75 30.17 0.77
C LEU A 877 -2.49 31.02 1.82
N PRO A 878 -2.01 31.11 3.07
CA PRO A 878 -2.65 31.93 4.10
C PRO A 878 -2.56 33.42 3.73
N GLY A 879 -3.72 34.09 3.70
CA GLY A 879 -3.84 35.53 3.44
C GLY A 879 -5.04 35.89 2.53
N PRO A 880 -5.68 37.06 2.71
CA PRO A 880 -6.78 37.52 1.84
C PRO A 880 -6.32 37.87 0.42
N ASP A 881 -5.04 38.28 0.25
CA ASP A 881 -4.46 38.73 -1.02
C ASP A 881 -3.48 37.71 -1.66
N ALA A 882 -3.43 36.47 -1.16
CA ALA A 882 -2.48 35.49 -1.67
C ALA A 882 -2.88 35.00 -3.09
N PRO A 883 -1.94 34.90 -4.04
CA PRO A 883 -2.23 34.44 -5.40
C PRO A 883 -2.80 33.02 -5.38
N ARG A 884 -3.75 32.76 -6.29
CA ARG A 884 -4.33 31.42 -6.46
C ARG A 884 -3.27 30.48 -6.99
N LEU A 885 -3.06 29.35 -6.33
CA LEU A 885 -2.19 28.29 -6.86
C LEU A 885 -2.84 27.68 -8.11
N THR A 886 -2.07 27.53 -9.17
CA THR A 886 -2.45 26.91 -10.45
C THR A 886 -1.54 25.72 -10.78
N VAL A 887 -1.92 24.91 -11.77
CA VAL A 887 -1.05 23.85 -12.31
C VAL A 887 0.29 24.43 -12.76
N ALA A 888 0.31 25.57 -13.45
CA ALA A 888 1.53 26.28 -13.84
C ALA A 888 2.42 26.64 -12.63
N SER A 889 1.84 27.17 -11.55
CA SER A 889 2.61 27.49 -10.33
C SER A 889 3.16 26.25 -9.63
N ALA A 890 2.44 25.12 -9.68
CA ALA A 890 2.93 23.85 -9.14
C ALA A 890 4.07 23.27 -10.00
N ALA A 891 4.00 23.39 -11.33
CA ALA A 891 5.08 23.02 -12.23
C ALA A 891 6.35 23.83 -11.95
N GLN A 892 6.21 25.16 -11.80
CA GLN A 892 7.31 26.05 -11.45
C GLN A 892 7.94 25.67 -10.10
N ALA A 893 7.12 25.42 -9.06
CA ALA A 893 7.60 25.00 -7.75
C ALA A 893 8.30 23.63 -7.80
N LEU A 894 7.77 22.67 -8.56
CA LEU A 894 8.35 21.34 -8.75
C LEU A 894 9.72 21.42 -9.43
N LEU A 895 9.83 22.17 -10.53
CA LEU A 895 11.09 22.39 -11.25
C LEU A 895 12.10 23.16 -10.41
N HIS A 896 11.67 24.19 -9.66
CA HIS A 896 12.54 24.91 -8.74
C HIS A 896 13.09 24.01 -7.62
N THR A 897 12.25 23.17 -7.04
CA THR A 897 12.63 22.24 -5.95
C THR A 897 13.63 21.19 -6.43
N HIS A 898 13.45 20.69 -7.66
CA HIS A 898 14.26 19.61 -8.24
C HIS A 898 15.31 20.08 -9.25
N ARG A 899 15.66 21.38 -9.22
CA ARG A 899 16.52 22.01 -10.23
C ARG A 899 17.92 21.40 -10.36
N GLY A 900 18.44 20.77 -9.31
CA GLY A 900 19.78 20.17 -9.27
C GLY A 900 19.91 18.75 -9.87
N LEU A 901 18.82 18.10 -10.31
CA LEU A 901 18.87 16.70 -10.74
C LEU A 901 19.56 16.50 -12.10
N ALA A 902 19.19 17.31 -13.10
CA ALA A 902 19.69 17.24 -14.47
C ALA A 902 19.72 18.64 -15.07
N VAL A 903 20.64 19.48 -14.59
CA VAL A 903 20.66 20.93 -14.88
C VAL A 903 20.80 21.21 -16.38
N ASP A 904 21.61 20.43 -17.10
CA ASP A 904 21.83 20.63 -18.54
C ASP A 904 20.57 20.30 -19.37
N ASP A 905 19.82 19.24 -19.01
CA ASP A 905 18.53 18.91 -19.63
C ASP A 905 17.44 19.90 -19.25
N LEU A 906 17.45 20.40 -18.01
CA LEU A 906 16.53 21.40 -17.51
C LEU A 906 16.70 22.72 -18.27
N THR A 907 17.94 23.18 -18.46
CA THR A 907 18.20 24.41 -19.24
C THR A 907 17.67 24.27 -20.67
N GLU A 908 17.90 23.14 -21.34
CA GLU A 908 17.36 22.85 -22.68
C GLU A 908 15.82 22.83 -22.71
N ALA A 909 15.19 22.19 -21.73
CA ALA A 909 13.73 22.13 -21.64
C ALA A 909 13.11 23.53 -21.41
N LEU A 910 13.69 24.33 -20.51
CA LEU A 910 13.22 25.68 -20.19
C LEU A 910 13.33 26.64 -21.38
N VAL A 911 14.47 26.65 -22.08
CA VAL A 911 14.65 27.53 -23.26
C VAL A 911 13.72 27.13 -24.40
N THR A 912 13.40 25.83 -24.52
CA THR A 912 12.48 25.31 -25.54
C THR A 912 11.03 25.68 -25.22
N ALA A 913 10.66 25.76 -23.93
CA ALA A 913 9.31 26.12 -23.52
C ALA A 913 8.97 27.60 -23.81
N GLY A 914 9.95 28.50 -23.78
CA GLY A 914 9.77 29.90 -24.18
C GLY A 914 8.69 30.66 -23.38
N HIS A 915 8.55 30.38 -22.08
CA HIS A 915 7.50 30.90 -21.21
C HIS A 915 8.06 31.82 -20.12
N PRO A 916 7.36 32.89 -19.67
CA PRO A 916 7.85 33.78 -18.59
C PRO A 916 8.29 33.06 -17.30
N ALA A 917 7.54 32.05 -16.86
CA ALA A 917 7.92 31.22 -15.72
C ALA A 917 9.21 30.41 -15.96
N ALA A 918 9.49 30.01 -17.21
CA ALA A 918 10.74 29.37 -17.58
C ALA A 918 11.90 30.37 -17.52
N ASP A 919 11.65 31.62 -17.92
CA ASP A 919 12.65 32.69 -17.85
C ASP A 919 13.02 33.05 -16.41
N GLU A 920 12.06 32.99 -15.48
CA GLU A 920 12.31 33.16 -14.04
C GLU A 920 13.20 32.03 -13.49
N LEU A 921 12.93 30.78 -13.88
CA LEU A 921 13.75 29.64 -13.47
C LEU A 921 15.15 29.68 -14.08
N LEU A 922 15.30 30.04 -15.35
CA LEU A 922 16.60 30.24 -16.00
C LEU A 922 17.37 31.41 -15.38
N ALA A 923 16.68 32.47 -14.95
CA ALA A 923 17.31 33.57 -14.22
C ALA A 923 17.81 33.11 -12.84
N ALA A 924 17.02 32.32 -12.11
CA ALA A 924 17.45 31.72 -10.84
C ALA A 924 18.65 30.78 -11.03
N LEU A 925 18.66 29.95 -12.08
CA LEU A 925 19.80 29.08 -12.41
C LEU A 925 21.05 29.87 -12.80
N ALA A 926 20.92 31.04 -13.44
CA ALA A 926 22.06 31.89 -13.77
C ALA A 926 22.80 32.41 -12.53
N GLU A 927 22.10 32.55 -11.41
CA GLU A 927 22.67 32.94 -10.11
C GLU A 927 23.12 31.73 -9.28
N ASP A 928 22.27 30.71 -9.15
CA ASP A 928 22.51 29.52 -8.32
C ASP A 928 23.58 28.57 -8.93
N GLU A 929 23.56 28.37 -10.26
CA GLU A 929 24.35 27.36 -10.98
C GLU A 929 24.99 27.94 -12.28
N PRO A 930 25.84 28.99 -12.16
CA PRO A 930 26.33 29.75 -13.31
C PRO A 930 27.13 28.91 -14.31
N SER A 931 27.85 27.89 -13.85
CA SER A 931 28.65 27.03 -14.73
C SER A 931 27.78 26.19 -15.69
N ALA A 932 26.61 25.73 -15.24
CA ALA A 932 25.69 24.98 -16.09
C ALA A 932 25.07 25.89 -17.18
N VAL A 933 24.66 27.10 -16.80
CA VAL A 933 24.15 28.08 -17.77
C VAL A 933 25.23 28.50 -18.76
N CYS A 934 26.51 28.62 -18.36
CA CYS A 934 27.62 28.89 -19.29
C CYS A 934 27.78 27.80 -20.35
N ARG A 935 27.70 26.50 -19.97
CA ARG A 935 27.72 25.39 -20.93
C ARG A 935 26.50 25.42 -21.86
N ALA A 936 25.32 25.73 -21.33
CA ALA A 936 24.10 25.85 -22.13
C ALA A 936 24.20 27.01 -23.14
N VAL A 937 24.68 28.18 -22.71
CA VAL A 937 24.90 29.36 -23.57
C VAL A 937 25.89 29.07 -24.69
N ASP A 938 26.99 28.36 -24.40
CA ASP A 938 27.95 27.93 -25.42
C ASP A 938 27.31 26.98 -26.44
N ARG A 939 26.55 25.96 -26.00
CA ARG A 939 25.79 25.09 -26.90
C ARG A 939 24.80 25.87 -27.76
N TRP A 940 24.02 26.76 -27.17
CA TRP A 940 23.01 27.56 -27.88
C TRP A 940 23.62 28.54 -28.88
N ALA A 941 24.78 29.12 -28.58
CA ALA A 941 25.49 29.98 -29.52
C ALA A 941 25.98 29.21 -30.76
N HIS A 942 26.25 27.91 -30.64
CA HIS A 942 26.70 27.06 -31.75
C HIS A 942 25.55 26.32 -32.47
N ASP A 943 24.32 26.39 -31.96
CA ASP A 943 23.13 25.78 -32.58
C ASP A 943 22.81 26.46 -33.93
N PRO A 944 22.22 25.76 -34.93
CA PRO A 944 21.80 26.39 -36.18
C PRO A 944 20.57 27.30 -36.08
N ARG A 945 19.77 27.21 -35.01
CA ARG A 945 18.47 27.91 -34.88
C ARG A 945 18.63 29.34 -34.31
N PRO A 946 18.02 30.37 -34.92
CA PRO A 946 18.19 31.76 -34.48
C PRO A 946 17.60 32.03 -33.09
N GLU A 947 16.56 31.30 -32.67
CA GLU A 947 15.96 31.47 -31.34
C GLU A 947 16.96 31.07 -30.23
N ARG A 948 17.85 30.11 -30.51
CA ARG A 948 18.91 29.69 -29.58
C ARG A 948 19.98 30.76 -29.44
N HIS A 949 20.30 31.50 -30.50
CA HIS A 949 21.24 32.63 -30.43
C HIS A 949 20.71 33.75 -29.54
N VAL A 950 19.42 34.05 -29.65
CA VAL A 950 18.75 35.03 -28.78
C VAL A 950 18.83 34.60 -27.31
N ALA A 951 18.58 33.32 -27.01
CA ALA A 951 18.72 32.78 -25.66
C ALA A 951 20.16 32.84 -25.15
N ALA A 952 21.15 32.46 -25.97
CA ALA A 952 22.57 32.55 -25.64
C ALA A 952 22.97 33.99 -25.27
N ALA A 953 22.55 34.96 -26.06
CA ALA A 953 22.82 36.37 -25.82
C ALA A 953 22.15 36.87 -24.52
N ALA A 954 20.89 36.53 -24.28
CA ALA A 954 20.14 36.97 -23.10
C ALA A 954 20.67 36.35 -21.80
N TYR A 955 20.81 35.02 -21.76
CA TYR A 955 21.21 34.28 -20.57
C TYR A 955 22.71 34.34 -20.31
N GLY A 956 23.54 34.45 -21.35
CA GLY A 956 24.97 34.76 -21.19
C GLY A 956 25.16 36.08 -20.44
N ARG A 957 24.38 37.11 -20.80
CA ARG A 957 24.45 38.43 -20.14
C ARG A 957 23.98 38.40 -18.69
N ARG A 958 22.95 37.59 -18.38
CA ARG A 958 22.42 37.41 -17.01
C ARG A 958 23.38 36.61 -16.13
N THR A 959 24.07 35.62 -16.68
CA THR A 959 24.99 34.73 -15.93
C THR A 959 26.36 35.37 -15.70
N ALA A 960 26.83 36.21 -16.64
CA ALA A 960 28.16 36.81 -16.60
C ALA A 960 28.59 37.48 -15.27
N PRO A 961 27.72 38.16 -14.50
CA PRO A 961 28.09 38.72 -13.19
C PRO A 961 28.42 37.67 -12.11
N PHE A 962 27.87 36.47 -12.22
CA PHE A 962 28.01 35.40 -11.23
C PHE A 962 29.17 34.45 -11.54
N VAL A 963 29.74 34.53 -12.75
CA VAL A 963 30.87 33.71 -13.17
C VAL A 963 32.15 34.07 -12.40
N ARG A 964 32.75 33.06 -11.74
CA ARG A 964 34.03 33.20 -11.02
C ARG A 964 35.16 32.36 -11.64
N SER A 965 34.84 31.24 -12.28
CA SER A 965 35.85 30.32 -12.80
C SER A 965 36.47 30.83 -14.11
N ALA A 966 37.66 30.32 -14.44
CA ALA A 966 38.30 30.62 -15.73
C ALA A 966 37.62 29.87 -16.89
N ALA A 967 37.21 28.62 -16.66
CA ALA A 967 36.54 27.78 -17.66
C ALA A 967 35.18 28.36 -18.09
N ASP A 968 34.37 28.86 -17.15
CA ASP A 968 33.08 29.47 -17.47
C ASP A 968 33.25 30.78 -18.27
N ARG A 969 34.27 31.57 -17.94
CA ARG A 969 34.63 32.77 -18.74
C ARG A 969 35.04 32.39 -20.16
N GLU A 970 35.77 31.30 -20.30
CA GLU A 970 36.17 30.77 -21.60
C GLU A 970 34.98 30.31 -22.43
N LEU A 971 34.00 29.61 -21.83
CA LEU A 971 32.75 29.23 -22.49
C LEU A 971 31.95 30.46 -22.96
N LEU A 972 31.76 31.47 -22.10
CA LEU A 972 31.07 32.70 -22.49
C LEU A 972 31.81 33.48 -23.58
N ARG A 973 33.15 33.44 -23.57
CA ARG A 973 33.99 34.02 -24.62
C ARG A 973 33.78 33.31 -25.96
N TYR A 974 33.78 31.98 -25.98
CA TYR A 974 33.54 31.22 -27.22
C TYR A 974 32.13 31.47 -27.75
N ALA A 975 31.12 31.45 -26.89
CA ALA A 975 29.75 31.79 -27.24
C ALA A 975 29.64 33.20 -27.86
N ALA A 976 30.26 34.20 -27.24
CA ALA A 976 30.24 35.58 -27.74
C ALA A 976 30.95 35.73 -29.10
N LEU A 977 32.07 35.04 -29.30
CA LEU A 977 32.79 35.04 -30.58
C LEU A 977 31.98 34.36 -31.69
N ALA A 978 31.28 33.26 -31.38
CA ALA A 978 30.39 32.59 -32.31
C ALA A 978 29.24 33.50 -32.78
N LEU A 979 28.61 34.24 -31.85
CA LEU A 979 27.57 35.22 -32.17
C LEU A 979 28.11 36.40 -33.01
N LEU A 980 29.31 36.89 -32.74
CA LEU A 980 29.92 37.98 -33.52
C LEU A 980 30.36 37.55 -34.92
N ALA A 981 30.72 36.28 -35.11
CA ALA A 981 31.11 35.76 -36.41
C ALA A 981 29.95 35.72 -37.41
N ARG A 982 28.70 35.74 -36.93
CA ARG A 982 27.49 35.69 -37.74
C ARG A 982 26.96 37.10 -38.05
N PRO A 983 26.87 37.50 -39.34
CA PRO A 983 26.35 38.81 -39.72
C PRO A 983 24.83 38.92 -39.52
N GLU A 984 24.09 37.81 -39.61
CA GLU A 984 22.65 37.74 -39.37
C GLU A 984 22.28 38.12 -37.90
N ASP A 985 23.17 37.86 -36.95
CA ASP A 985 22.96 38.11 -35.51
C ASP A 985 23.35 39.53 -35.07
N ARG A 986 23.39 40.49 -35.99
CA ARG A 986 23.85 41.87 -35.71
C ARG A 986 23.09 42.54 -34.56
N ALA A 987 21.83 42.20 -34.38
CA ALA A 987 21.02 42.69 -33.25
C ALA A 987 21.50 42.18 -31.88
N LEU A 988 22.24 41.07 -31.84
CA LEU A 988 22.77 40.42 -30.63
C LEU A 988 24.23 40.82 -30.34
N HIS A 989 24.92 41.48 -31.29
CA HIS A 989 26.33 41.86 -31.17
C HIS A 989 26.61 42.73 -29.95
N GLY A 990 25.68 43.60 -29.54
CA GLY A 990 25.81 44.39 -28.31
C GLY A 990 25.93 43.51 -27.05
N ALA A 991 25.15 42.43 -26.96
CA ALA A 991 25.22 41.49 -25.85
C ALA A 991 26.54 40.71 -25.85
N ALA A 992 26.97 40.23 -27.02
CA ALA A 992 28.24 39.52 -27.19
C ALA A 992 29.46 40.39 -26.84
N LEU A 993 29.47 41.66 -27.29
CA LEU A 993 30.51 42.64 -26.92
C LEU A 993 30.52 42.89 -25.41
N GLY A 994 29.36 42.91 -24.76
CA GLY A 994 29.25 43.04 -23.30
C GLY A 994 29.90 41.89 -22.55
N LEU A 995 29.83 40.65 -23.07
CA LEU A 995 30.52 39.49 -22.49
C LEU A 995 32.04 39.59 -22.65
N LEU A 996 32.51 39.96 -23.86
CA LEU A 996 33.95 40.09 -24.16
C LEU A 996 34.61 41.25 -23.40
N VAL A 997 33.88 42.34 -23.13
CA VAL A 997 34.42 43.45 -22.29
C VAL A 997 34.55 43.04 -20.83
N ARG A 998 33.64 42.19 -20.32
CA ARG A 998 33.73 41.68 -18.95
C ARG A 998 34.91 40.73 -18.76
N ASP A 999 35.24 39.92 -19.76
CA ASP A 999 36.41 39.03 -19.74
C ASP A 999 37.74 39.82 -19.82
N PRO A 1000 38.59 39.79 -18.78
CA PRO A 1000 39.87 40.49 -18.80
C PRO A 1000 40.80 40.12 -19.96
N ALA A 1001 40.72 38.88 -20.49
CA ALA A 1001 41.62 38.41 -21.55
C ALA A 1001 41.28 38.99 -22.94
N THR A 1002 40.02 39.37 -23.17
CA THR A 1002 39.53 39.87 -24.46
C THR A 1002 39.14 41.35 -24.44
N ARG A 1003 39.04 41.94 -23.24
CA ARG A 1003 38.63 43.33 -23.01
C ARG A 1003 39.32 44.33 -23.93
N ASP A 1004 40.64 44.37 -23.96
CA ASP A 1004 41.40 45.41 -24.67
C ASP A 1004 41.11 45.43 -26.17
N ARG A 1005 40.91 44.24 -26.75
CA ARG A 1005 40.62 44.08 -28.18
C ARG A 1005 39.22 44.55 -28.55
N HIS A 1006 38.22 44.30 -27.71
CA HIS A 1006 36.81 44.51 -28.03
C HIS A 1006 36.21 45.79 -27.43
N LEU A 1007 36.87 46.39 -26.43
CA LEU A 1007 36.41 47.59 -25.73
C LEU A 1007 36.12 48.78 -26.67
N PRO A 1008 36.99 49.16 -27.65
CA PRO A 1008 36.69 50.30 -28.52
C PRO A 1008 35.39 50.14 -29.33
N THR A 1009 35.10 48.91 -29.78
CA THR A 1009 33.86 48.62 -30.52
C THR A 1009 32.65 48.61 -29.60
N ALA A 1010 32.76 48.02 -28.41
CA ALA A 1010 31.71 48.06 -27.40
C ALA A 1010 31.36 49.50 -26.98
N LEU A 1011 32.34 50.36 -26.76
CA LEU A 1011 32.12 51.76 -26.38
C LEU A 1011 31.37 52.56 -27.46
N ARG A 1012 31.63 52.28 -28.75
CA ARG A 1012 30.86 52.89 -29.86
C ARG A 1012 29.41 52.43 -29.88
N HIS A 1013 29.16 51.13 -29.72
CA HIS A 1013 27.80 50.58 -29.61
C HIS A 1013 27.06 51.17 -28.41
N PHE A 1014 27.69 51.19 -27.24
CA PHE A 1014 27.14 51.78 -26.02
C PHE A 1014 26.78 53.26 -26.20
N ALA A 1015 27.71 54.07 -26.71
CA ALA A 1015 27.47 55.48 -26.95
C ALA A 1015 26.32 55.72 -27.96
N SER A 1016 26.18 54.86 -28.97
CA SER A 1016 25.23 55.02 -30.07
C SER A 1016 23.77 54.73 -29.73
N GLY A 1017 23.48 53.84 -28.80
CA GLY A 1017 22.12 53.27 -28.81
C GLY A 1017 21.89 52.03 -28.00
N ASP A 1018 22.90 51.17 -27.95
CA ASP A 1018 22.64 49.74 -27.97
C ASP A 1018 22.08 49.21 -26.65
N ARG A 1019 20.77 48.91 -26.63
CA ARG A 1019 20.07 48.37 -25.47
C ARG A 1019 20.54 46.97 -25.08
N GLN A 1020 21.23 46.26 -25.98
CA GLN A 1020 21.79 44.94 -25.67
C GLN A 1020 23.11 45.02 -24.88
N LEU A 1021 23.70 46.21 -24.78
CA LEU A 1021 24.94 46.46 -24.05
C LEU A 1021 24.65 47.28 -22.77
N PRO A 1022 24.39 46.63 -21.63
CA PRO A 1022 23.98 47.33 -20.42
C PRO A 1022 25.15 48.17 -19.84
N PRO A 1023 24.86 49.28 -19.14
CA PRO A 1023 25.90 50.13 -18.56
C PRO A 1023 26.82 49.36 -17.59
N SER A 1024 26.30 48.34 -16.89
CA SER A 1024 27.06 47.49 -15.98
C SER A 1024 28.18 46.70 -16.69
N ALA A 1025 27.98 46.29 -17.95
CA ALA A 1025 29.00 45.56 -18.71
C ALA A 1025 30.19 46.46 -19.05
N VAL A 1026 29.92 47.70 -19.47
CA VAL A 1026 30.95 48.69 -19.79
C VAL A 1026 31.61 49.22 -18.51
N ALA A 1027 30.85 49.41 -17.44
CA ALA A 1027 31.36 49.83 -16.13
C ALA A 1027 32.41 48.85 -15.56
N SER A 1028 32.33 47.56 -15.91
CA SER A 1028 33.34 46.56 -15.49
C SER A 1028 34.77 46.89 -15.98
N ALA A 1029 34.90 47.66 -17.08
CA ALA A 1029 36.19 48.08 -17.62
C ALA A 1029 36.73 49.37 -16.97
N LEU A 1030 35.95 50.09 -16.15
CA LEU A 1030 36.33 51.40 -15.57
C LEU A 1030 37.62 51.36 -14.77
N VAL A 1031 37.90 50.25 -14.08
CA VAL A 1031 39.12 50.11 -13.28
C VAL A 1031 40.37 50.11 -14.15
N THR A 1032 40.27 49.52 -15.36
CA THR A 1032 41.40 49.35 -16.29
C THR A 1032 41.48 50.46 -17.35
N HIS A 1033 40.34 50.99 -17.79
CA HIS A 1033 40.23 51.95 -18.91
C HIS A 1033 39.28 53.11 -18.56
N PRO A 1034 39.59 53.91 -17.53
CA PRO A 1034 38.64 54.90 -17.01
C PRO A 1034 38.29 56.01 -18.01
N GLU A 1035 39.25 56.57 -18.75
CA GLU A 1035 39.01 57.71 -19.66
C GLU A 1035 38.10 57.32 -20.86
N PRO A 1036 38.38 56.25 -21.63
CA PRO A 1036 37.52 55.87 -22.75
C PRO A 1036 36.11 55.48 -22.31
N VAL A 1037 35.99 54.80 -21.16
CA VAL A 1037 34.70 54.39 -20.62
C VAL A 1037 33.87 55.59 -20.17
N LEU A 1038 34.45 56.50 -19.38
CA LEU A 1038 33.75 57.71 -18.93
C LEU A 1038 33.32 58.60 -20.09
N ALA A 1039 34.13 58.72 -21.14
CA ALA A 1039 33.76 59.43 -22.36
C ALA A 1039 32.53 58.82 -23.04
N ALA A 1040 32.43 57.48 -23.09
CA ALA A 1040 31.27 56.80 -23.65
C ALA A 1040 30.01 56.98 -22.79
N PHE A 1041 30.14 56.92 -21.46
CA PHE A 1041 29.05 57.27 -20.53
C PHE A 1041 28.58 58.71 -20.70
N GLN A 1042 29.51 59.65 -20.88
CA GLN A 1042 29.19 61.05 -21.15
C GLN A 1042 28.45 61.21 -22.49
N ALA A 1043 28.93 60.55 -23.55
CA ALA A 1043 28.29 60.57 -24.86
C ALA A 1043 26.86 59.98 -24.79
N ARG A 1044 26.69 58.86 -24.08
CA ARG A 1044 25.40 58.21 -23.85
C ARG A 1044 24.44 59.14 -23.10
N LEU A 1045 24.86 59.70 -21.97
CA LEU A 1045 24.06 60.63 -21.17
C LEU A 1045 23.68 61.91 -21.94
N ARG A 1046 24.53 62.38 -22.86
CA ARG A 1046 24.21 63.52 -23.75
C ARG A 1046 23.18 63.16 -24.83
N ALA A 1047 23.19 61.92 -25.32
CA ALA A 1047 22.30 61.44 -26.38
C ALA A 1047 20.86 61.16 -25.89
N VAL A 1048 20.67 60.86 -24.60
CA VAL A 1048 19.34 60.66 -24.01
C VAL A 1048 18.54 61.98 -24.05
N ARG A 1049 17.68 62.15 -25.07
CA ARG A 1049 16.71 63.27 -25.19
C ARG A 1049 15.41 62.96 -24.43
N GLU A 1050 14.61 63.99 -24.16
CA GLU A 1050 13.32 64.01 -23.44
C GLU A 1050 12.25 63.08 -24.07
N SER A 1051 12.44 61.77 -23.97
CA SER A 1051 11.40 60.75 -24.15
C SER A 1051 10.93 60.28 -22.77
N ALA A 1052 9.70 59.74 -22.71
CA ALA A 1052 9.17 59.15 -21.47
C ALA A 1052 10.10 58.05 -20.89
N ASP A 1053 10.83 57.34 -21.76
CA ASP A 1053 11.78 56.28 -21.40
C ASP A 1053 13.18 56.80 -20.99
N GLY A 1054 13.57 58.02 -21.40
CA GLY A 1054 14.90 58.58 -21.15
C GLY A 1054 15.22 58.78 -19.65
N GLY A 1055 14.19 58.94 -18.83
CA GLY A 1055 14.33 58.99 -17.37
C GLY A 1055 14.73 57.65 -16.75
N ALA A 1056 14.21 56.53 -17.27
CA ALA A 1056 14.54 55.19 -16.76
C ALA A 1056 16.00 54.82 -17.08
N GLU A 1057 16.44 55.13 -18.30
CA GLU A 1057 17.81 54.89 -18.73
C GLU A 1057 18.84 55.74 -17.96
N THR A 1058 18.54 57.03 -17.75
CA THR A 1058 19.39 57.90 -16.93
C THR A 1058 19.48 57.38 -15.50
N ALA A 1059 18.37 56.88 -14.94
CA ALA A 1059 18.38 56.28 -13.61
C ALA A 1059 19.24 55.01 -13.54
N GLU A 1060 19.22 54.17 -14.58
CA GLU A 1060 20.05 52.98 -14.67
C GLU A 1060 21.54 53.31 -14.75
N ILE A 1061 21.92 54.24 -15.63
CA ILE A 1061 23.30 54.73 -15.73
C ILE A 1061 23.78 55.30 -14.39
N MET A 1062 22.96 56.14 -13.75
CA MET A 1062 23.29 56.73 -12.45
C MET A 1062 23.44 55.66 -11.35
N ARG A 1063 22.65 54.60 -11.37
CA ARG A 1063 22.78 53.46 -10.44
C ARG A 1063 24.10 52.74 -10.61
N GLU A 1064 24.47 52.41 -11.84
CA GLU A 1064 25.73 51.71 -12.15
C GLU A 1064 26.95 52.58 -11.82
N LEU A 1065 26.90 53.86 -12.16
CA LEU A 1065 27.93 54.83 -11.79
C LEU A 1065 28.02 54.98 -10.26
N ALA A 1066 26.91 54.87 -9.52
CA ALA A 1066 26.94 54.87 -8.05
C ALA A 1066 27.67 53.66 -7.48
N ALA A 1067 27.62 52.50 -8.13
CA ALA A 1067 28.25 51.26 -7.63
C ALA A 1067 29.80 51.24 -7.69
N VAL A 1068 30.44 52.18 -8.38
CA VAL A 1068 31.89 52.18 -8.62
C VAL A 1068 32.69 52.62 -7.39
N THR A 1069 33.28 51.71 -6.62
CA THR A 1069 33.87 52.03 -5.29
C THR A 1069 35.34 52.47 -5.27
N GLY A 1070 36.13 52.21 -6.31
CA GLY A 1070 37.57 52.54 -6.32
C GLY A 1070 37.83 54.05 -6.29
N HIS A 1071 38.66 54.54 -5.37
CA HIS A 1071 38.89 55.98 -5.12
C HIS A 1071 39.19 56.81 -6.39
N GLY A 1072 40.06 56.32 -7.29
CA GLY A 1072 40.40 57.02 -8.54
C GLY A 1072 39.22 57.12 -9.52
N PRO A 1073 38.65 55.98 -9.96
CA PRO A 1073 37.47 55.96 -10.82
C PRO A 1073 36.26 56.66 -10.21
N ALA A 1074 36.01 56.49 -8.91
CA ALA A 1074 34.87 57.09 -8.22
C ALA A 1074 34.92 58.62 -8.25
N ARG A 1075 36.10 59.22 -8.04
CA ARG A 1075 36.28 60.68 -8.18
C ARG A 1075 35.89 61.17 -9.57
N ARG A 1076 36.42 60.52 -10.61
CA ARG A 1076 36.13 60.90 -12.01
C ARG A 1076 34.67 60.69 -12.39
N VAL A 1077 34.02 59.67 -11.82
CA VAL A 1077 32.57 59.48 -11.95
C VAL A 1077 31.81 60.61 -11.27
N THR A 1078 32.21 61.03 -10.08
CA THR A 1078 31.61 62.17 -9.38
C THR A 1078 31.78 63.46 -10.19
N ASP A 1079 32.94 63.70 -10.78
CA ASP A 1079 33.19 64.85 -11.67
C ASP A 1079 32.26 64.80 -12.91
N LEU A 1080 32.11 63.63 -13.54
CA LEU A 1080 31.19 63.43 -14.66
C LEU A 1080 29.73 63.71 -14.28
N VAL A 1081 29.29 63.24 -13.11
CA VAL A 1081 27.92 63.47 -12.61
C VAL A 1081 27.69 64.95 -12.29
N GLN A 1082 28.68 65.64 -11.71
CA GLN A 1082 28.63 67.08 -11.48
C GLN A 1082 28.57 67.86 -12.78
N ASP A 1083 29.43 67.54 -13.75
CA ASP A 1083 29.42 68.14 -15.08
C ASP A 1083 28.06 67.92 -15.75
N TYR A 1084 27.50 66.70 -15.67
CA TYR A 1084 26.19 66.40 -16.24
C TYR A 1084 25.07 67.23 -15.58
N LEU A 1085 25.07 67.35 -14.25
CA LEU A 1085 24.10 68.16 -13.52
C LEU A 1085 24.23 69.65 -13.86
N ARG A 1086 25.46 70.17 -14.02
CA ARG A 1086 25.72 71.56 -14.46
C ARG A 1086 25.09 71.85 -15.82
N HIS A 1087 25.17 70.91 -16.76
CA HIS A 1087 24.59 71.07 -18.11
C HIS A 1087 23.10 70.70 -18.19
N ARG A 1088 22.57 69.92 -17.23
CA ARG A 1088 21.18 69.43 -17.21
C ARG A 1088 20.57 69.49 -15.79
N PRO A 1089 20.13 70.69 -15.34
CA PRO A 1089 19.51 70.86 -14.02
C PRO A 1089 18.28 69.98 -13.79
N GLY A 1090 17.47 69.72 -14.84
CA GLY A 1090 16.29 68.85 -14.77
C GLY A 1090 16.59 67.38 -14.41
N ALA A 1091 17.85 66.94 -14.46
CA ALA A 1091 18.25 65.59 -14.06
C ALA A 1091 18.46 65.42 -12.54
N ALA A 1092 18.23 66.47 -11.72
CA ALA A 1092 18.48 66.47 -10.29
C ALA A 1092 17.87 65.25 -9.56
N ARG A 1093 16.68 64.79 -9.95
CA ARG A 1093 16.04 63.59 -9.36
C ARG A 1093 16.85 62.30 -9.53
N HIS A 1094 17.56 62.15 -10.65
CA HIS A 1094 18.38 60.96 -10.92
C HIS A 1094 19.72 61.05 -10.18
N VAL A 1095 20.27 62.25 -10.07
CA VAL A 1095 21.47 62.52 -9.26
C VAL A 1095 21.17 62.36 -7.77
N ALA A 1096 19.98 62.71 -7.31
CA ALA A 1096 19.52 62.46 -5.93
C ALA A 1096 19.62 60.98 -5.58
N ARG A 1097 19.16 60.10 -6.49
CA ARG A 1097 19.27 58.65 -6.34
C ARG A 1097 20.72 58.16 -6.36
N TYR A 1098 21.57 58.73 -7.23
CA TYR A 1098 23.01 58.44 -7.23
C TYR A 1098 23.65 58.78 -5.88
N LEU A 1099 23.37 59.96 -5.33
CA LEU A 1099 23.88 60.39 -4.02
C LEU A 1099 23.39 59.49 -2.90
N ASP A 1100 22.09 59.14 -2.90
CA ASP A 1100 21.50 58.24 -1.92
C ASP A 1100 22.22 56.88 -1.91
N LEU A 1101 22.46 56.28 -3.08
CA LEU A 1101 23.21 55.03 -3.22
C LEU A 1101 24.69 55.16 -2.81
N ARG A 1102 25.33 56.30 -3.10
CA ARG A 1102 26.71 56.58 -2.72
C ARG A 1102 26.87 56.76 -1.22
N LEU A 1103 25.90 57.39 -0.55
CA LEU A 1103 25.90 57.57 0.90
C LEU A 1103 25.85 56.22 1.63
N GLU A 1104 25.20 55.21 1.05
CA GLU A 1104 25.15 53.84 1.58
C GLU A 1104 26.51 53.11 1.56
N GLN A 1105 27.52 53.65 0.86
CA GLN A 1105 28.91 53.16 0.93
C GLN A 1105 29.65 53.63 2.20
N GLY A 1106 29.02 54.50 3.00
CA GLY A 1106 29.53 54.92 4.30
C GLY A 1106 30.72 55.88 4.25
N PRO A 1107 31.61 55.85 5.25
CA PRO A 1107 32.71 56.81 5.40
C PRO A 1107 33.66 56.90 4.20
N ALA A 1108 33.79 55.82 3.41
CA ALA A 1108 34.64 55.78 2.22
C ALA A 1108 34.20 56.81 1.14
N ALA A 1109 32.92 57.15 1.09
CA ALA A 1109 32.41 58.14 0.14
C ALA A 1109 32.65 59.60 0.59
N ARG A 1110 33.07 59.83 1.85
CA ARG A 1110 33.19 61.16 2.46
C ARG A 1110 34.08 62.10 1.64
N ALA A 1111 35.26 61.63 1.22
CA ALA A 1111 36.23 62.45 0.47
C ALA A 1111 35.69 62.93 -0.90
N LEU A 1112 34.71 62.22 -1.47
CA LEU A 1112 34.07 62.54 -2.75
C LEU A 1112 32.81 63.40 -2.57
N LEU A 1113 32.01 63.07 -1.56
CA LEU A 1113 30.70 63.69 -1.35
C LEU A 1113 30.76 65.03 -0.61
N LEU A 1114 31.77 65.26 0.24
CA LEU A 1114 31.91 66.53 0.95
C LEU A 1114 32.19 67.71 -0.01
N PRO A 1115 33.13 67.61 -0.98
CA PRO A 1115 33.27 68.62 -2.02
C PRO A 1115 32.02 68.77 -2.89
N PHE A 1116 31.30 67.67 -3.15
CA PHE A 1116 30.05 67.68 -3.91
C PHE A 1116 28.95 68.47 -3.20
N ALA A 1117 28.75 68.25 -1.90
CA ALA A 1117 27.77 69.00 -1.11
C ALA A 1117 28.14 70.49 -1.01
N ALA A 1118 29.43 70.81 -0.89
CA ALA A 1118 29.89 72.20 -0.90
C ALA A 1118 29.67 72.88 -2.27
N ALA A 1119 29.92 72.17 -3.38
CA ALA A 1119 29.63 72.65 -4.74
C ALA A 1119 28.12 72.81 -4.97
N LEU A 1120 27.30 71.91 -4.41
CA LEU A 1120 25.84 71.95 -4.50
C LEU A 1120 25.26 73.27 -4.02
N VAL A 1121 25.75 73.80 -2.90
CA VAL A 1121 25.25 75.06 -2.33
C VAL A 1121 25.80 76.29 -3.08
N ARG A 1122 27.01 76.21 -3.64
CA ARG A 1122 27.69 77.35 -4.29
C ARG A 1122 27.34 77.53 -5.77
N GLU A 1123 27.15 76.45 -6.50
CA GLU A 1123 27.19 76.45 -7.98
C GLU A 1123 25.84 76.13 -8.64
N HIS A 1124 24.86 75.63 -7.89
CA HIS A 1124 23.58 75.17 -8.45
C HIS A 1124 22.38 76.02 -8.03
N PRO A 1125 21.40 76.22 -8.93
CA PRO A 1125 20.24 77.07 -8.65
C PRO A 1125 19.27 76.40 -7.66
N PRO A 1126 18.36 77.16 -7.03
CA PRO A 1126 17.44 76.65 -6.01
C PRO A 1126 16.68 75.40 -6.40
N GLU A 1127 16.25 75.26 -7.67
CA GLU A 1127 15.47 74.13 -8.17
C GLU A 1127 16.22 72.79 -8.05
N VAL A 1128 17.55 72.82 -8.22
CA VAL A 1128 18.41 71.62 -8.06
C VAL A 1128 18.64 71.32 -6.58
N ARG A 1129 18.87 72.37 -5.77
CA ARG A 1129 19.10 72.23 -4.32
C ARG A 1129 17.88 71.67 -3.60
N ARG A 1130 16.67 72.09 -4.00
CA ARG A 1130 15.39 71.55 -3.51
C ARG A 1130 15.26 70.03 -3.63
N VAL A 1131 15.86 69.44 -4.67
CA VAL A 1131 15.79 67.99 -4.92
C VAL A 1131 16.92 67.23 -4.23
N LEU A 1132 18.13 67.82 -4.18
CA LEU A 1132 19.32 67.13 -3.68
C LEU A 1132 19.52 67.27 -2.16
N ALA A 1133 19.20 68.42 -1.57
CA ALA A 1133 19.37 68.64 -0.13
C ALA A 1133 18.54 67.66 0.74
N PRO A 1134 17.27 67.35 0.40
CA PRO A 1134 16.48 66.33 1.11
C PRO A 1134 17.13 64.95 1.25
N VAL A 1135 18.02 64.56 0.32
CA VAL A 1135 18.71 63.26 0.38
C VAL A 1135 19.58 63.13 1.62
N PHE A 1136 20.21 64.22 2.06
CA PHE A 1136 21.02 64.24 3.29
C PHE A 1136 20.14 64.18 4.55
N ALA A 1137 18.91 64.69 4.48
CA ALA A 1137 17.90 64.61 5.52
C ALA A 1137 17.05 63.32 5.47
N ALA A 1138 17.31 62.39 4.55
CA ALA A 1138 16.66 61.08 4.56
C ALA A 1138 17.25 60.18 5.67
N PRO A 1139 16.49 59.23 6.23
CA PRO A 1139 16.90 58.48 7.42
C PRO A 1139 18.10 57.54 7.21
N GLY A 1140 18.31 57.04 5.98
CA GLY A 1140 19.43 56.16 5.60
C GLY A 1140 19.55 54.85 6.41
N THR A 1141 20.52 54.00 6.04
CA THR A 1141 20.91 52.85 6.88
C THR A 1141 21.87 53.28 8.01
N ARG A 1142 22.23 52.34 8.90
CA ARG A 1142 23.22 52.60 9.97
C ARG A 1142 24.57 53.06 9.44
N VAL A 1143 24.94 52.67 8.21
CA VAL A 1143 26.25 52.97 7.60
C VAL A 1143 26.32 54.40 7.07
N SER A 1144 25.21 54.92 6.51
CA SER A 1144 25.18 56.24 5.87
C SER A 1144 24.88 57.41 6.82
N ARG A 1145 24.27 57.13 7.99
CA ARG A 1145 23.81 58.16 8.95
C ARG A 1145 24.87 59.19 9.37
N PRO A 1146 26.10 58.83 9.76
CA PRO A 1146 27.08 59.83 10.21
C PRO A 1146 27.47 60.80 9.09
N LEU A 1147 27.70 60.28 7.88
CA LEU A 1147 28.07 61.10 6.72
C LEU A 1147 26.89 61.95 6.24
N ARG A 1148 25.67 61.40 6.24
CA ARG A 1148 24.45 62.17 5.94
C ARG A 1148 24.29 63.36 6.88
N GLN A 1149 24.52 63.15 8.19
CA GLN A 1149 24.45 64.22 9.18
C GLN A 1149 25.50 65.30 8.94
N GLU A 1150 26.77 64.92 8.71
CA GLU A 1150 27.85 65.87 8.41
C GLU A 1150 27.58 66.72 7.17
N LEU A 1151 27.09 66.10 6.08
CA LEU A 1151 26.74 66.81 4.85
C LEU A 1151 25.48 67.67 5.02
N LEU A 1152 24.50 67.21 5.80
CA LEU A 1152 23.31 67.99 6.13
C LEU A 1152 23.68 69.24 6.93
N ASP A 1153 24.56 69.12 7.92
CA ASP A 1153 25.06 70.27 8.69
C ASP A 1153 25.78 71.27 7.77
N THR A 1154 26.62 70.79 6.84
CA THR A 1154 27.28 71.64 5.82
C THR A 1154 26.27 72.39 4.94
N VAL A 1155 25.16 71.76 4.55
CA VAL A 1155 24.10 72.41 3.75
C VAL A 1155 23.32 73.42 4.59
N LEU A 1156 22.97 73.08 5.84
CA LEU A 1156 22.21 73.97 6.73
C LEU A 1156 22.98 75.24 7.13
N GLU A 1157 24.31 75.18 7.21
CA GLU A 1157 25.16 76.34 7.51
C GLU A 1157 25.11 77.41 6.41
N ALA A 1158 24.98 76.99 5.14
CA ALA A 1158 25.08 77.86 3.98
C ALA A 1158 23.73 78.18 3.31
N GLU A 1159 22.70 77.36 3.48
CA GLU A 1159 21.40 77.53 2.82
C GLU A 1159 20.59 78.72 3.38
N ARG A 1160 19.99 79.50 2.48
CA ARG A 1160 19.15 80.67 2.81
C ARG A 1160 17.81 80.69 2.08
N ASP A 1161 17.62 79.83 1.08
CA ASP A 1161 16.39 79.79 0.30
C ASP A 1161 15.26 79.10 1.09
N PRO A 1162 14.12 79.77 1.30
CA PRO A 1162 13.04 79.22 2.11
C PRO A 1162 12.38 77.98 1.50
N GLU A 1163 12.36 77.83 0.16
CA GLU A 1163 11.75 76.66 -0.49
C GLU A 1163 12.61 75.40 -0.29
N VAL A 1164 13.95 75.54 -0.31
CA VAL A 1164 14.86 74.41 -0.02
C VAL A 1164 14.73 73.95 1.43
N LEU A 1165 14.62 74.90 2.36
CA LEU A 1165 14.44 74.61 3.80
C LEU A 1165 13.09 73.95 4.09
N VAL A 1166 12.03 74.29 3.35
CA VAL A 1166 10.71 73.65 3.42
C VAL A 1166 10.73 72.20 2.90
N ASP A 1167 11.47 71.93 1.82
CA ASP A 1167 11.65 70.57 1.30
C ASP A 1167 12.49 69.71 2.26
N LEU A 1168 13.51 70.29 2.92
CA LEU A 1168 14.26 69.64 4.00
C LEU A 1168 13.38 69.32 5.22
N LEU A 1169 12.47 70.22 5.59
CA LEU A 1169 11.50 69.98 6.66
C LEU A 1169 10.58 68.81 6.33
N THR A 1170 10.16 68.70 5.07
CA THR A 1170 9.38 67.56 4.58
C THR A 1170 10.13 66.24 4.74
N ALA A 1171 11.40 66.21 4.30
CA ALA A 1171 12.24 65.03 4.45
C ALA A 1171 12.51 64.65 5.91
N ALA A 1172 12.66 65.65 6.79
CA ALA A 1172 12.79 65.44 8.22
C ALA A 1172 11.55 64.76 8.82
N ALA A 1173 10.35 65.20 8.41
CA ALA A 1173 9.08 64.62 8.84
C ALA A 1173 8.86 63.20 8.27
N ASP A 1174 9.16 62.97 6.99
CA ASP A 1174 9.10 61.63 6.38
C ASP A 1174 10.01 60.61 7.10
N GLY A 1175 11.19 61.06 7.53
CA GLY A 1175 12.18 60.23 8.24
C GLY A 1175 11.91 60.04 9.74
N CYS A 1176 10.86 60.62 10.32
CA CYS A 1176 10.72 60.68 11.78
C CYS A 1176 10.50 59.31 12.46
N ARG A 1177 9.95 58.31 11.74
CA ARG A 1177 9.75 56.94 12.24
C ARG A 1177 11.05 56.18 12.47
N THR A 1178 12.08 56.49 11.69
CA THR A 1178 13.33 55.72 11.60
C THR A 1178 14.53 56.46 12.18
N ARG A 1179 14.42 57.79 12.36
CA ARG A 1179 15.38 58.65 13.07
C ARG A 1179 15.03 58.76 14.56
N HIS A 1180 16.04 58.86 15.41
CA HIS A 1180 15.84 59.06 16.85
C HIS A 1180 15.04 60.35 17.12
N PRO A 1181 14.02 60.33 18.01
CA PRO A 1181 13.16 61.48 18.27
C PRO A 1181 13.90 62.79 18.56
N LEU A 1182 15.00 62.74 19.32
CA LEU A 1182 15.81 63.92 19.63
C LEU A 1182 16.56 64.51 18.42
N LEU A 1183 16.99 63.68 17.47
CA LEU A 1183 17.66 64.16 16.25
C LEU A 1183 16.64 64.76 15.28
N THR A 1184 15.43 64.18 15.20
CA THR A 1184 14.31 64.78 14.45
C THR A 1184 13.92 66.12 15.07
N ARG A 1185 13.88 66.20 16.41
CA ARG A 1185 13.62 67.45 17.15
C ARG A 1185 14.63 68.53 16.81
N ASP A 1186 15.92 68.22 16.92
CA ASP A 1186 17.01 69.17 16.66
C ASP A 1186 16.99 69.66 15.20
N LEU A 1187 16.80 68.75 14.23
CA LEU A 1187 16.70 69.12 12.81
C LEU A 1187 15.52 70.05 12.52
N VAL A 1188 14.32 69.71 13.02
CA VAL A 1188 13.11 70.53 12.84
C VAL A 1188 13.28 71.90 13.52
N HIS A 1189 13.91 71.94 14.69
CA HIS A 1189 14.18 73.17 15.43
C HIS A 1189 15.17 74.08 14.67
N ARG A 1190 16.28 73.53 14.16
CA ARG A 1190 17.25 74.26 13.34
C ARG A 1190 16.60 74.81 12.06
N LEU A 1191 15.79 74.01 11.37
CA LEU A 1191 15.05 74.46 10.18
C LEU A 1191 14.05 75.59 10.52
N GLY A 1192 13.37 75.49 11.66
CA GLY A 1192 12.49 76.55 12.17
C GLY A 1192 13.23 77.85 12.42
N LEU A 1193 14.41 77.81 13.06
CA LEU A 1193 15.25 78.99 13.29
C LEU A 1193 15.75 79.61 11.98
N LEU A 1194 16.13 78.79 10.99
CA LEU A 1194 16.59 79.27 9.69
C LEU A 1194 15.46 79.94 8.90
N LEU A 1195 14.27 79.32 8.85
CA LEU A 1195 13.08 79.87 8.20
C LEU A 1195 12.55 81.12 8.91
N GLY A 1196 12.66 81.18 10.25
CA GLY A 1196 12.23 82.30 11.08
C GLY A 1196 13.04 83.60 10.89
N ARG A 1197 14.18 83.56 10.19
CA ARG A 1197 14.99 84.77 9.89
C ARG A 1197 14.28 85.79 9.01
N THR A 1198 13.22 85.38 8.30
CA THR A 1198 12.40 86.27 7.47
C THR A 1198 10.91 86.08 7.79
N PRO A 1199 10.07 87.13 7.71
CA PRO A 1199 8.63 86.99 7.91
C PRO A 1199 7.98 86.00 6.92
N GLN A 1200 8.46 85.99 5.68
CA GLN A 1200 7.99 85.08 4.64
C GLN A 1200 8.35 83.62 4.95
N GLY A 1201 9.58 83.35 5.42
CA GLY A 1201 10.00 82.01 5.82
C GLY A 1201 9.25 81.50 7.05
N ALA A 1202 8.99 82.37 8.04
CA ALA A 1202 8.19 82.03 9.22
C ALA A 1202 6.76 81.61 8.84
N ALA A 1203 6.11 82.33 7.91
CA ALA A 1203 4.79 81.96 7.40
C ALA A 1203 4.79 80.62 6.65
N ARG A 1204 5.85 80.33 5.87
CA ARG A 1204 5.99 79.06 5.16
C ARG A 1204 6.26 77.88 6.10
N PHE A 1205 7.04 78.09 7.16
CA PHE A 1205 7.25 77.09 8.21
C PHE A 1205 5.93 76.72 8.90
N ASP A 1206 5.14 77.72 9.32
CA ASP A 1206 3.83 77.52 9.96
C ASP A 1206 2.87 76.73 9.06
N LEU A 1207 2.74 77.13 7.78
CA LEU A 1207 1.90 76.42 6.81
C LEU A 1207 2.35 74.98 6.57
N ARG A 1208 3.65 74.74 6.41
CA ARG A 1208 4.16 73.40 6.13
C ARG A 1208 4.02 72.47 7.33
N ILE A 1209 4.24 72.97 8.55
CA ILE A 1209 4.03 72.19 9.78
C ILE A 1209 2.58 71.73 9.90
N VAL A 1210 1.60 72.58 9.59
CA VAL A 1210 0.17 72.22 9.53
C VAL A 1210 -0.06 71.05 8.56
N GLU A 1211 0.46 71.17 7.33
CA GLU A 1211 0.26 70.15 6.29
C GLU A 1211 0.92 68.81 6.66
N LEU A 1212 2.13 68.85 7.21
CA LEU A 1212 2.86 67.66 7.64
C LEU A 1212 2.18 67.00 8.85
N ALA A 1213 1.66 67.78 9.80
CA ALA A 1213 0.93 67.27 10.96
C ALA A 1213 -0.38 66.57 10.54
N GLY A 1214 -1.09 67.10 9.54
CA GLY A 1214 -2.32 66.50 9.02
C GLY A 1214 -2.09 65.23 8.18
N SER A 1215 -0.93 65.11 7.51
CA SER A 1215 -0.63 64.00 6.60
C SER A 1215 0.20 62.87 7.23
N ARG A 1216 0.84 63.07 8.39
CA ARG A 1216 1.79 62.12 8.98
C ARG A 1216 1.54 61.89 10.49
N PRO A 1217 0.94 60.75 10.90
CA PRO A 1217 0.52 60.50 12.28
C PRO A 1217 1.69 60.37 13.29
N ASP A 1218 2.85 59.86 12.85
CA ASP A 1218 4.03 59.78 13.73
C ASP A 1218 4.68 61.14 13.98
N PHE A 1219 4.63 62.03 12.98
CA PHE A 1219 5.20 63.36 13.07
C PHE A 1219 4.38 64.27 14.00
N ILE A 1220 3.05 64.24 13.90
CA ILE A 1220 2.16 64.99 14.81
C ILE A 1220 2.32 64.53 16.27
N ARG A 1221 2.53 63.24 16.52
CA ARG A 1221 2.78 62.70 17.86
C ARG A 1221 4.06 63.26 18.48
N LEU A 1222 5.15 63.33 17.70
CA LEU A 1222 6.41 63.91 18.15
C LEU A 1222 6.27 65.43 18.40
N LEU A 1223 5.60 66.14 17.49
CA LEU A 1223 5.38 67.58 17.62
C LEU A 1223 4.56 67.94 18.87
N ARG A 1224 3.53 67.15 19.20
CA ARG A 1224 2.77 67.27 20.45
C ARG A 1224 3.63 67.04 21.69
N ALA A 1225 4.46 66.00 21.68
CA ALA A 1225 5.37 65.72 22.79
C ALA A 1225 6.34 66.89 23.03
N TRP A 1226 6.91 67.47 21.97
CA TRP A 1226 7.83 68.60 22.09
C TRP A 1226 7.16 69.88 22.59
N LEU A 1227 5.90 70.12 22.20
CA LEU A 1227 5.12 71.27 22.66
C LEU A 1227 4.70 71.15 24.13
N ALA A 1228 4.44 69.92 24.61
CA ALA A 1228 4.14 69.68 26.02
C ALA A 1228 5.34 69.94 26.96
N GLU A 1229 6.57 69.91 26.44
CA GLU A 1229 7.81 70.12 27.21
C GLU A 1229 8.22 71.61 27.39
N GLY A 1230 7.59 72.55 26.67
CA GLY A 1230 7.64 74.00 26.96
C GLY A 1230 8.82 74.86 26.47
N SER A 1231 8.56 76.18 26.40
CA SER A 1231 9.36 77.41 26.14
C SER A 1231 10.22 77.53 24.87
N THR A 1232 10.82 76.45 24.36
CA THR A 1232 11.72 76.53 23.19
C THR A 1232 10.96 76.57 21.86
N TRP A 1233 9.78 75.96 21.79
CA TRP A 1233 8.96 75.88 20.57
C TRP A 1233 7.95 77.03 20.43
N ASP A 1234 7.69 77.77 21.50
CA ASP A 1234 6.68 78.83 21.53
C ASP A 1234 7.03 80.00 20.60
N ALA A 1235 8.31 80.29 20.42
CA ALA A 1235 8.77 81.33 19.50
C ALA A 1235 8.78 80.90 18.02
N LEU A 1236 8.72 79.61 17.74
CA LEU A 1236 8.91 79.04 16.39
C LEU A 1236 7.60 78.56 15.73
N ILE A 1237 6.64 78.06 16.53
CA ILE A 1237 5.38 77.54 16.01
C ILE A 1237 4.36 78.67 15.93
N GLY A 1238 3.95 78.99 14.70
CA GLY A 1238 2.99 80.05 14.41
C GLY A 1238 1.55 79.70 14.83
N PRO A 1239 0.65 80.70 14.82
CA PRO A 1239 -0.71 80.56 15.30
C PRO A 1239 -1.57 79.59 14.47
N SER A 1240 -1.22 79.31 13.20
CA SER A 1240 -1.99 78.36 12.37
C SER A 1240 -1.66 76.91 12.72
N ALA A 1241 -0.38 76.59 12.94
CA ALA A 1241 0.04 75.28 13.43
C ALA A 1241 -0.54 74.95 14.79
N ARG A 1242 -0.58 75.91 15.73
CA ARG A 1242 -1.20 75.70 17.06
C ARG A 1242 -2.67 75.33 16.95
N ARG A 1243 -3.46 76.11 16.19
CA ARG A 1243 -4.89 75.83 15.95
C ARG A 1243 -5.13 74.47 15.30
N SER A 1244 -4.29 74.08 14.34
CA SER A 1244 -4.40 72.77 13.67
C SER A 1244 -4.07 71.60 14.61
N LEU A 1245 -3.12 71.78 15.53
CA LEU A 1245 -2.74 70.73 16.48
C LEU A 1245 -3.81 70.49 17.54
N ASP A 1246 -4.53 71.55 17.92
CA ASP A 1246 -5.67 71.53 18.84
C ASP A 1246 -6.94 70.92 18.20
N THR A 1247 -7.12 71.05 16.88
CA THR A 1247 -8.31 70.50 16.17
C THR A 1247 -8.18 69.03 15.77
N VAL A 1248 -6.96 68.50 15.66
CA VAL A 1248 -6.69 67.08 15.38
C VAL A 1248 -6.62 66.27 16.71
N ALA A 1249 -6.97 66.88 17.85
CA ALA A 1249 -6.91 66.28 19.19
C ALA A 1249 -7.95 65.17 19.39
#